data_AF-M1ZHK6-F1
#
_entry.id   AF-M1ZHK6-F1
#
_cell.length_a   1.000
_cell.length_b   1.000
_cell.length_c   1.000
_cell.angle_alpha   90.00
_cell.angle_beta   90.00
_cell.angle_gamma   90.00
#
_symmetry.space_group_name_H-M   'P 1'
#
loop_
_entity.id
_entity.type
_entity.pdbx_description
1 polymer ?
#
loop_
_entity_poly.entity_id
_entity_poly.type
_entity_poly.pdbx_seq_one_letter_code
_entity_poly.pdbx_strand_id
1 'polypeptide(L)'
;MRKILIIILILCLLPLKPIAEKEEYHIVIKNGTIFNPSTDHELVGYNIGIKDDKILRITKEDISGKEEIDATGLVVSPGFIDLISYDPNSVGIRLKVLDGITSNLAMHGGTEDAEQWYRGWSKSGVLTNFGASSFITRQRWPIVGYGVDTEMTKKEDIERLVEDAKRNIEAGALGISFSFEYVPGIKYEVIPLLNLAKEYNVPTFYHLRYSDGDRGLEGIKEVIEYGKETGAIIHIMHINSTGGTFHMEEALEMVNKAREEGLDITACVYPYNFWATYIDSARFRPEWQERYRITYEDLQIGGTDIRITKDTFDKYRTQHLLVAAHGSMPEEELIMALKDPHIMIGSDTIIEPSGNNHPRGAGTYSRLFGKYVREEKVLSTMDAIKKVSYLPAKRMESVAPQMRYKGRIEIGSDADITIFNPDTIIDRSTVKDTTLPSVGVEYVIINGVIVKNNNGIVEGISPGRPIRSYFVDKIDENKPIDFNLKLEDKDKISLESVYELDGQIYLPIKRLFEYLNIATENNKDGSINIGNVVNLEIGNKAAKIGDKEMVFDKEPIIYKEGIYIGAKDLGKILEGNFKLIYHEKGIDFKYGESDKAIEAFLPIDEEKIKTTNSKKSYIGAYGFSALIIALVLFSLKDKKGSREI
;
A
#
# COMPACT_ATOMS: atom_id res chain seq x y z
N MET A 1 16.62 -63.63 -25.32
CA MET A 1 17.60 -62.52 -25.21
C MET A 1 17.32 -61.35 -26.15
N ARG A 2 17.06 -61.54 -27.45
CA ARG A 2 16.79 -60.43 -28.40
C ARG A 2 15.59 -59.53 -28.06
N LYS A 3 14.49 -60.08 -27.51
CA LYS A 3 13.31 -59.28 -27.11
C LYS A 3 13.53 -58.44 -25.83
N ILE A 4 14.40 -58.88 -24.93
CA ILE A 4 14.74 -58.14 -23.69
C ILE A 4 15.67 -56.96 -24.04
N LEU A 5 16.59 -57.15 -25.00
CA LEU A 5 17.48 -56.09 -25.46
C LEU A 5 16.73 -54.94 -26.16
N ILE A 6 15.66 -55.25 -26.90
CA ILE A 6 14.84 -54.24 -27.60
C ILE A 6 13.99 -53.43 -26.61
N ILE A 7 13.47 -54.05 -25.54
CA ILE A 7 12.71 -53.34 -24.51
C ILE A 7 13.62 -52.38 -23.71
N ILE A 8 14.86 -52.79 -23.42
CA ILE A 8 15.85 -51.92 -22.76
C ILE A 8 16.27 -50.77 -23.67
N LEU A 9 16.41 -51.00 -24.99
CA LEU A 9 16.72 -49.94 -25.95
C LEU A 9 15.59 -48.91 -26.09
N ILE A 10 14.32 -49.34 -26.02
CA ILE A 10 13.15 -48.47 -26.07
C ILE A 10 12.98 -47.66 -24.76
N LEU A 11 13.32 -48.24 -23.60
CA LEU A 11 13.35 -47.53 -22.32
C LEU A 11 14.47 -46.48 -22.25
N CYS A 12 15.60 -46.70 -22.92
CA CYS A 12 16.69 -45.71 -23.03
C CYS A 12 16.44 -44.61 -24.07
N LEU A 13 15.40 -44.73 -24.90
CA LEU A 13 14.97 -43.74 -25.90
C LEU A 13 13.77 -42.90 -25.44
N LEU A 14 13.24 -43.14 -24.25
CA LEU A 14 12.29 -42.22 -23.63
C LEU A 14 13.04 -40.93 -23.29
N PRO A 15 12.59 -39.76 -23.79
CA PRO A 15 13.18 -38.50 -23.37
C PRO A 15 13.02 -38.40 -21.85
N LEU A 16 14.13 -38.44 -21.14
CA LEU A 16 14.20 -37.97 -19.76
C LEU A 16 13.70 -36.52 -19.82
N LYS A 17 12.47 -36.28 -19.33
CA LYS A 17 12.05 -34.91 -19.02
C LYS A 17 13.18 -34.33 -18.18
N PRO A 18 13.74 -33.15 -18.52
CA PRO A 18 14.66 -32.50 -17.61
C PRO A 18 13.95 -32.43 -16.27
N ILE A 19 14.55 -33.00 -15.24
CA ILE A 19 14.15 -32.73 -13.87
C ILE A 19 14.43 -31.25 -13.73
N ALA A 20 13.39 -30.43 -13.93
CA ALA A 20 13.42 -29.05 -13.54
C ALA A 20 13.85 -29.08 -12.07
N GLU A 21 14.95 -28.40 -11.77
CA GLU A 21 15.45 -28.23 -10.42
C GLU A 21 14.24 -27.80 -9.58
N LYS A 22 13.80 -28.66 -8.65
CA LYS A 22 12.59 -28.39 -7.88
C LYS A 22 12.93 -27.18 -7.02
N GLU A 23 12.47 -25.99 -7.41
CA GLU A 23 12.74 -24.75 -6.69
C GLU A 23 12.44 -24.99 -5.19
N GLU A 24 13.47 -24.89 -4.36
CA GLU A 24 13.37 -25.18 -2.94
C GLU A 24 12.84 -23.93 -2.23
N TYR A 25 11.54 -23.89 -1.96
CA TYR A 25 10.92 -22.83 -1.16
C TYR A 25 11.03 -23.14 0.34
N HIS A 26 11.33 -22.11 1.13
CA HIS A 26 11.29 -22.18 2.59
C HIS A 26 9.87 -22.10 3.12
N ILE A 27 9.05 -21.20 2.56
CA ILE A 27 7.64 -21.07 2.90
C ILE A 27 6.84 -21.08 1.60
N VAL A 28 5.72 -21.79 1.61
CA VAL A 28 4.69 -21.69 0.57
C VAL A 28 3.37 -21.27 1.22
N ILE A 29 2.77 -20.19 0.71
CA ILE A 29 1.40 -19.80 1.04
C ILE A 29 0.50 -20.35 -0.05
N LYS A 30 -0.52 -21.13 0.31
CA LYS A 30 -1.40 -21.83 -0.64
C LYS A 30 -2.81 -21.23 -0.68
N ASN A 31 -3.40 -21.19 -1.87
CA ASN A 31 -4.83 -20.98 -2.11
C ASN A 31 -5.42 -19.67 -1.52
N GLY A 32 -4.59 -18.66 -1.26
CA GLY A 32 -5.05 -17.38 -0.73
C GLY A 32 -5.68 -16.49 -1.80
N THR A 33 -6.38 -15.45 -1.36
CA THR A 33 -6.70 -14.30 -2.22
C THR A 33 -5.59 -13.27 -2.05
N ILE A 34 -4.67 -13.20 -3.02
CA ILE A 34 -3.54 -12.27 -2.97
C ILE A 34 -3.97 -10.91 -3.50
N PHE A 35 -3.83 -9.89 -2.67
CA PHE A 35 -4.04 -8.50 -3.06
C PHE A 35 -2.69 -7.87 -3.39
N ASN A 36 -2.49 -7.48 -4.65
CA ASN A 36 -1.29 -6.76 -5.07
C ASN A 36 -1.60 -5.27 -5.34
N PRO A 37 -1.31 -4.37 -4.38
CA PRO A 37 -1.71 -2.97 -4.46
C PRO A 37 -0.95 -2.14 -5.51
N SER A 38 0.18 -2.60 -6.02
CA SER A 38 0.93 -1.88 -7.06
C SER A 38 0.31 -2.00 -8.45
N THR A 39 -0.49 -3.04 -8.67
CA THR A 39 -1.05 -3.39 -9.98
C THR A 39 -2.56 -3.65 -9.95
N ASP A 40 -3.20 -3.44 -8.79
CA ASP A 40 -4.65 -3.60 -8.58
C ASP A 40 -5.20 -5.03 -8.81
N HIS A 41 -4.34 -6.04 -8.74
CA HIS A 41 -4.75 -7.43 -8.89
C HIS A 41 -5.29 -8.04 -7.59
N GLU A 42 -6.33 -8.85 -7.74
CA GLU A 42 -7.00 -9.66 -6.73
C GLU A 42 -6.91 -11.13 -7.18
N LEU A 43 -5.76 -11.76 -6.92
CA LEU A 43 -5.42 -13.09 -7.44
C LEU A 43 -5.99 -14.19 -6.54
N VAL A 44 -7.18 -14.68 -6.87
CA VAL A 44 -7.93 -15.69 -6.09
C VAL A 44 -7.38 -17.10 -6.33
N GLY A 45 -7.05 -17.80 -5.24
CA GLY A 45 -6.61 -19.20 -5.29
C GLY A 45 -5.16 -19.37 -5.76
N TYR A 46 -4.36 -18.32 -5.65
CA TYR A 46 -2.95 -18.34 -6.02
C TYR A 46 -2.06 -18.79 -4.85
N ASN A 47 -0.88 -19.26 -5.21
CA ASN A 47 0.18 -19.69 -4.31
C ASN A 47 1.37 -18.71 -4.38
N ILE A 48 2.04 -18.50 -3.24
CA ILE A 48 3.29 -17.73 -3.14
C ILE A 48 4.41 -18.66 -2.69
N GLY A 49 5.50 -18.72 -3.47
CA GLY A 49 6.74 -19.39 -3.10
C GLY A 49 7.76 -18.40 -2.56
N ILE A 50 8.23 -18.61 -1.33
CA ILE A 50 9.20 -17.76 -0.64
C ILE A 50 10.48 -18.56 -0.40
N LYS A 51 11.64 -17.96 -0.73
CA LYS A 51 12.95 -18.50 -0.40
C LYS A 51 13.76 -17.42 0.29
N ASP A 52 14.41 -17.78 1.38
CA ASP A 52 15.07 -16.84 2.28
C ASP A 52 14.11 -15.71 2.67
N ASP A 53 14.42 -14.47 2.30
CA ASP A 53 13.62 -13.28 2.59
C ASP A 53 12.86 -12.73 1.37
N LYS A 54 12.81 -13.46 0.24
CA LYS A 54 12.22 -12.99 -1.02
C LYS A 54 11.06 -13.82 -1.50
N ILE A 55 10.09 -13.13 -2.11
CA ILE A 55 9.05 -13.74 -2.94
C ILE A 55 9.68 -14.15 -4.28
N LEU A 56 9.71 -15.45 -4.57
CA LEU A 56 10.29 -15.96 -5.81
C LEU A 56 9.25 -16.37 -6.83
N ARG A 57 8.01 -16.66 -6.41
CA ARG A 57 6.98 -17.14 -7.31
C ARG A 57 5.58 -16.75 -6.84
N ILE A 58 4.73 -16.41 -7.80
CA ILE A 58 3.28 -16.18 -7.64
C ILE A 58 2.61 -16.99 -8.75
N THR A 59 1.81 -18.00 -8.42
CA THR A 59 1.35 -18.99 -9.41
C THR A 59 0.05 -19.68 -9.02
N LYS A 60 -0.73 -20.14 -10.01
CA LYS A 60 -1.84 -21.08 -9.80
C LYS A 60 -1.40 -22.56 -9.79
N GLU A 61 -0.17 -22.84 -10.23
CA GLU A 61 0.37 -24.19 -10.18
C GLU A 61 0.56 -24.63 -8.73
N ASP A 62 0.36 -25.92 -8.46
CA ASP A 62 0.66 -26.49 -7.16
C ASP A 62 2.18 -26.48 -6.92
N ILE A 63 2.59 -25.90 -5.80
CA ILE A 63 3.98 -25.76 -5.37
C ILE A 63 4.12 -26.23 -3.91
N SER A 64 5.34 -26.63 -3.52
CA SER A 64 5.62 -27.18 -2.19
C SER A 64 6.86 -26.55 -1.56
N GLY A 65 6.84 -26.30 -0.27
CA GLY A 65 7.99 -25.76 0.49
C GLY A 65 8.27 -26.53 1.77
N LYS A 66 9.26 -26.07 2.54
CA LYS A 66 9.59 -26.65 3.86
C LYS A 66 8.45 -26.42 4.86
N GLU A 67 7.87 -25.23 4.84
CA GLU A 67 6.68 -24.84 5.59
C GLU A 67 5.55 -24.49 4.60
N GLU A 68 4.33 -24.94 4.90
CA GLU A 68 3.15 -24.67 4.08
C GLU A 68 2.05 -24.02 4.91
N ILE A 69 1.51 -22.90 4.42
CA ILE A 69 0.40 -22.16 5.03
C ILE A 69 -0.80 -22.29 4.09
N ASP A 70 -1.87 -22.95 4.55
CA ASP A 70 -3.16 -22.91 3.84
C ASP A 70 -3.87 -21.59 4.14
N ALA A 71 -3.99 -20.74 3.12
CA ALA A 71 -4.65 -19.46 3.18
C ALA A 71 -6.02 -19.46 2.50
N THR A 72 -6.64 -20.63 2.31
CA THR A 72 -7.98 -20.75 1.72
C THR A 72 -8.98 -19.87 2.47
N GLY A 73 -9.64 -18.95 1.75
CA GLY A 73 -10.62 -18.00 2.31
C GLY A 73 -10.00 -16.82 3.07
N LEU A 74 -8.67 -16.74 3.13
CA LEU A 74 -7.95 -15.63 3.77
C LEU A 74 -7.46 -14.62 2.74
N VAL A 75 -7.31 -13.37 3.20
CA VAL A 75 -6.62 -12.31 2.46
C VAL A 75 -5.13 -12.46 2.69
N VAL A 76 -4.36 -12.44 1.60
CA VAL A 76 -2.89 -12.37 1.62
C VAL A 76 -2.48 -11.00 1.08
N SER A 77 -1.95 -10.14 1.94
CA SER A 77 -1.51 -8.79 1.59
C SER A 77 -0.01 -8.61 1.83
N PRO A 78 0.63 -7.59 1.24
CA PRO A 78 1.89 -7.11 1.78
C PRO A 78 1.72 -6.76 3.26
N GLY A 79 2.81 -6.84 4.01
CA GLY A 79 2.84 -6.45 5.41
C GLY A 79 2.44 -4.99 5.61
N PHE A 80 1.80 -4.68 6.74
CA PHE A 80 1.41 -3.30 7.04
C PHE A 80 2.62 -2.49 7.52
N ILE A 81 2.68 -1.24 7.10
CA ILE A 81 3.78 -0.31 7.36
C ILE A 81 3.21 0.87 8.15
N ASP A 82 3.71 1.04 9.37
CA ASP A 82 3.34 2.15 10.23
C ASP A 82 4.41 3.23 10.18
N LEU A 83 4.14 4.30 9.42
CA LEU A 83 5.05 5.45 9.33
C LEU A 83 5.02 6.27 10.61
N ILE A 84 3.84 6.41 11.22
CA ILE A 84 3.61 7.36 12.31
C ILE A 84 3.57 6.58 13.61
N SER A 85 4.72 6.01 13.97
CA SER A 85 4.91 5.29 15.22
C SER A 85 6.02 5.92 16.05
N TYR A 86 6.49 5.21 17.06
CA TYR A 86 7.56 5.60 17.97
C TYR A 86 8.56 4.44 18.15
N ASP A 87 9.55 4.65 19.00
CA ASP A 87 10.60 3.70 19.32
C ASP A 87 10.04 2.32 19.71
N PRO A 88 10.61 1.21 19.19
CA PRO A 88 10.20 -0.12 19.60
C PRO A 88 10.29 -0.33 21.12
N ASN A 89 9.38 -1.11 21.68
CA ASN A 89 9.46 -1.56 23.08
C ASN A 89 8.92 -2.99 23.22
N SER A 90 9.13 -3.62 24.38
CA SER A 90 8.81 -5.04 24.60
C SER A 90 7.32 -5.40 24.52
N VAL A 91 6.43 -4.43 24.69
CA VAL A 91 4.97 -4.63 24.69
C VAL A 91 4.36 -4.20 23.37
N GLY A 92 4.60 -2.95 22.97
CA GLY A 92 3.95 -2.35 21.81
C GLY A 92 4.36 -2.99 20.49
N ILE A 93 5.61 -3.43 20.33
CA ILE A 93 6.02 -4.09 19.08
C ILE A 93 5.29 -5.41 18.85
N ARG A 94 4.98 -6.13 19.94
CA ARG A 94 4.21 -7.38 19.91
C ARG A 94 2.76 -7.10 19.51
N LEU A 95 2.15 -6.07 20.10
CA LEU A 95 0.79 -5.67 19.73
C LEU A 95 0.70 -5.18 18.28
N LYS A 96 1.74 -4.51 17.78
CA LYS A 96 1.84 -4.14 16.36
C LYS A 96 1.88 -5.36 15.43
N VAL A 97 2.69 -6.36 15.75
CA VAL A 97 2.68 -7.63 14.98
C VAL A 97 1.30 -8.29 15.03
N LEU A 98 0.63 -8.30 16.19
CA LEU A 98 -0.72 -8.87 16.31
C LEU A 98 -1.78 -8.09 15.51
N ASP A 99 -1.51 -6.83 15.18
CA ASP A 99 -2.33 -5.97 14.33
C ASP A 99 -1.88 -5.97 12.86
N GLY A 100 -0.92 -6.83 12.48
CA GLY A 100 -0.49 -7.04 11.09
C GLY A 100 0.68 -6.17 10.62
N ILE A 101 1.34 -5.43 11.50
CA ILE A 101 2.48 -4.57 11.15
C ILE A 101 3.74 -5.41 10.96
N THR A 102 4.44 -5.19 9.84
CA THR A 102 5.77 -5.74 9.55
C THR A 102 6.89 -4.70 9.63
N SER A 103 6.54 -3.41 9.51
CA SER A 103 7.49 -2.30 9.57
C SER A 103 6.98 -1.17 10.48
N ASN A 104 7.74 -0.85 11.53
CA ASN A 104 7.44 0.19 12.51
C ASN A 104 8.45 1.33 12.37
N LEU A 105 8.02 2.46 11.80
CA LEU A 105 8.89 3.62 11.62
C LEU A 105 8.51 4.73 12.61
N ALA A 106 9.52 5.26 13.30
CA ALA A 106 9.38 6.39 14.20
C ALA A 106 9.49 7.71 13.43
N MET A 107 8.57 7.98 12.50
CA MET A 107 8.59 9.25 11.76
C MET A 107 7.95 10.39 12.56
N HIS A 108 7.16 10.07 13.59
CA HIS A 108 6.71 10.99 14.63
C HIS A 108 7.57 10.82 15.88
N GLY A 109 8.27 11.87 16.31
CA GLY A 109 9.12 11.82 17.52
C GLY A 109 10.54 11.29 17.32
N GLY A 110 10.82 10.51 16.26
CA GLY A 110 12.14 10.17 15.73
C GLY A 110 13.31 10.04 16.73
N THR A 111 14.50 10.45 16.30
CA THR A 111 15.72 10.42 17.12
C THR A 111 16.62 11.61 16.84
N GLU A 112 17.37 12.03 17.85
CA GLU A 112 18.45 13.01 17.75
C GLU A 112 19.80 12.42 17.29
N ASP A 113 19.98 11.10 17.41
CA ASP A 113 21.22 10.35 17.09
C ASP A 113 20.87 8.98 16.48
N ALA A 114 20.71 8.96 15.15
CA ALA A 114 20.35 7.78 14.38
C ALA A 114 21.42 6.71 14.42
N GLU A 115 22.71 7.07 14.49
CA GLU A 115 23.78 6.08 14.56
C GLU A 115 23.63 5.25 15.85
N GLN A 116 23.48 5.94 16.99
CA GLN A 116 23.28 5.27 18.27
C GLN A 116 21.94 4.53 18.31
N TRP A 117 20.88 5.14 17.79
CA TRP A 117 19.54 4.56 17.76
C TRP A 117 19.51 3.25 16.97
N TYR A 118 20.00 3.24 15.72
CA TYR A 118 20.05 2.03 14.91
C TYR A 118 20.95 0.97 15.54
N ARG A 119 22.11 1.36 16.08
CA ARG A 119 23.02 0.44 16.77
C ARG A 119 22.35 -0.22 17.98
N GLY A 120 21.58 0.55 18.75
CA GLY A 120 20.83 0.06 19.90
C GLY A 120 19.81 -1.00 19.51
N TRP A 121 18.93 -0.68 18.56
CA TRP A 121 17.86 -1.59 18.14
C TRP A 121 18.36 -2.81 17.36
N SER A 122 19.37 -2.64 16.50
CA SER A 122 20.01 -3.79 15.82
C SER A 122 20.66 -4.75 16.81
N LYS A 123 21.24 -4.24 17.92
CA LYS A 123 21.84 -5.08 18.96
C LYS A 123 20.78 -5.79 19.80
N SER A 124 19.68 -5.12 20.14
CA SER A 124 18.59 -5.69 20.93
C SER A 124 17.77 -6.73 20.17
N GLY A 125 17.70 -6.61 18.84
CA GLY A 125 16.77 -7.37 18.01
C GLY A 125 15.35 -6.80 18.11
N VAL A 126 14.67 -6.71 16.98
CA VAL A 126 13.28 -6.20 16.88
C VAL A 126 12.47 -7.17 16.05
N LEU A 127 11.18 -7.35 16.39
CA LEU A 127 10.29 -8.22 15.62
C LEU A 127 10.04 -7.66 14.21
N THR A 128 9.76 -6.36 14.12
CA THR A 128 9.47 -5.66 12.86
C THR A 128 10.69 -4.99 12.27
N ASN A 129 10.66 -4.69 10.99
CA ASN A 129 11.57 -3.70 10.42
C ASN A 129 11.39 -2.36 11.13
N PHE A 130 12.45 -1.56 11.20
CA PHE A 130 12.45 -0.35 12.02
C PHE A 130 13.31 0.77 11.44
N GLY A 131 12.88 2.01 11.62
CA GLY A 131 13.62 3.20 11.19
C GLY A 131 13.08 4.44 11.88
N ALA A 132 13.80 5.55 11.80
CA ALA A 132 13.44 6.78 12.48
C ALA A 132 13.76 8.02 11.64
N SER A 133 13.01 9.10 11.87
CA SER A 133 13.33 10.43 11.37
C SER A 133 14.35 11.14 12.27
N SER A 134 14.98 12.20 11.77
CA SER A 134 15.66 13.20 12.58
C SER A 134 14.62 14.05 13.30
N PHE A 135 14.60 14.02 14.63
CA PHE A 135 13.58 14.73 15.40
C PHE A 135 14.07 16.10 15.88
N ILE A 136 13.59 17.14 15.21
CA ILE A 136 14.06 18.51 15.40
C ILE A 136 13.76 19.02 16.80
N THR A 137 12.59 18.70 17.35
CA THR A 137 12.21 19.10 18.71
C THR A 137 13.26 18.72 19.74
N ARG A 138 13.79 17.48 19.71
CA ARG A 138 14.83 17.03 20.65
C ARG A 138 16.21 17.60 20.32
N GLN A 139 16.57 17.68 19.04
CA GLN A 139 17.87 18.22 18.60
C GLN A 139 18.07 19.70 18.96
N ARG A 140 16.98 20.45 19.13
CA ARG A 140 17.04 21.87 19.52
C ARG A 140 17.33 22.11 20.99
N TRP A 141 16.91 21.22 21.89
CA TRP A 141 17.00 21.46 23.34
C TRP A 141 18.43 21.69 23.86
N PRO A 142 19.48 20.99 23.36
CA PRO A 142 20.87 21.28 23.73
C PRO A 142 21.38 22.66 23.28
N ILE A 143 20.64 23.36 22.41
CA ILE A 143 21.03 24.66 21.84
C ILE A 143 20.25 25.79 22.54
N VAL A 144 18.92 25.70 22.57
CA VAL A 144 18.04 26.78 23.08
C VAL A 144 17.39 26.48 24.42
N GLY A 145 17.64 25.30 25.01
CA GLY A 145 17.00 24.83 26.24
C GLY A 145 15.62 24.20 25.98
N TYR A 146 14.93 23.84 27.07
CA TYR A 146 13.66 23.07 27.04
C TYR A 146 12.39 23.92 26.88
N GLY A 147 12.51 25.23 26.64
CA GLY A 147 11.36 26.12 26.50
C GLY A 147 10.59 25.86 25.20
N VAL A 148 9.31 25.50 25.29
CA VAL A 148 8.49 25.18 24.11
C VAL A 148 8.20 26.39 23.22
N ASP A 149 8.14 27.59 23.81
CA ASP A 149 7.94 28.86 23.08
C ASP A 149 9.28 29.53 22.70
N THR A 150 10.42 28.92 23.00
CA THR A 150 11.73 29.50 22.72
C THR A 150 12.03 29.48 21.22
N GLU A 151 12.23 30.67 20.66
CA GLU A 151 12.62 30.85 19.25
C GLU A 151 14.14 30.81 19.08
N MET A 152 14.62 30.12 18.04
CA MET A 152 16.05 30.06 17.70
C MET A 152 16.39 31.20 16.74
N THR A 153 16.73 32.38 17.27
CA THR A 153 16.96 33.60 16.48
C THR A 153 18.41 33.82 16.05
N LYS A 154 19.37 33.13 16.68
CA LYS A 154 20.80 33.25 16.33
C LYS A 154 21.13 32.37 15.13
N LYS A 155 21.82 32.93 14.15
CA LYS A 155 22.18 32.23 12.91
C LYS A 155 23.09 31.03 13.19
N GLU A 156 24.04 31.16 14.11
CA GLU A 156 25.01 30.13 14.47
C GLU A 156 24.32 28.91 15.12
N ASP A 157 23.25 29.15 15.89
CA ASP A 157 22.45 28.10 16.51
C ASP A 157 21.66 27.31 15.46
N ILE A 158 21.09 28.01 14.46
CA ILE A 158 20.40 27.39 13.32
C ILE A 158 21.40 26.57 12.49
N GLU A 159 22.56 27.13 12.17
CA GLU A 159 23.61 26.43 11.41
C GLU A 159 24.07 25.15 12.13
N ARG A 160 24.22 25.21 13.47
CA ARG A 160 24.51 24.05 14.29
C ARG A 160 23.40 22.99 14.22
N LEU A 161 22.13 23.39 14.33
CA LEU A 161 21.00 22.46 14.24
C LEU A 161 20.92 21.78 12.86
N VAL A 162 21.14 22.53 11.79
CA VAL A 162 21.16 21.99 10.41
C VAL A 162 22.29 20.96 10.26
N GLU A 163 23.48 21.24 10.78
CA GLU A 163 24.61 20.32 10.74
C GLU A 163 24.36 19.07 11.61
N ASP A 164 23.67 19.20 12.75
CA ASP A 164 23.23 18.06 13.57
C ASP A 164 22.21 17.17 12.81
N ALA A 165 21.23 17.77 12.13
CA ALA A 165 20.25 17.05 11.31
C ALA A 165 20.91 16.36 10.11
N LYS A 166 21.87 17.02 9.46
CA LYS A 166 22.65 16.46 8.35
C LYS A 166 23.39 15.19 8.76
N ARG A 167 24.15 15.23 9.86
CA ARG A 167 24.83 14.04 10.39
C ARG A 167 23.85 12.90 10.67
N ASN A 168 22.65 13.24 11.14
CA ASN A 168 21.61 12.25 11.41
C ASN A 168 21.11 11.56 10.13
N ILE A 169 20.87 12.32 9.06
CA ILE A 169 20.47 11.80 7.74
C ILE A 169 21.58 10.91 7.15
N GLU A 170 22.83 11.38 7.22
CA GLU A 170 24.01 10.62 6.77
C GLU A 170 24.23 9.34 7.59
N ALA A 171 23.78 9.31 8.84
CA ALA A 171 23.77 8.13 9.71
C ALA A 171 22.56 7.19 9.49
N GLY A 172 21.66 7.50 8.56
CA GLY A 172 20.55 6.63 8.17
C GLY A 172 19.16 7.13 8.53
N ALA A 173 19.00 8.33 9.09
CA ALA A 173 17.68 8.88 9.38
C ALA A 173 16.85 9.03 8.11
N LEU A 174 15.58 8.69 8.20
CA LEU A 174 14.67 8.53 7.07
C LEU A 174 13.95 9.82 6.64
N GLY A 175 14.21 10.93 7.31
CA GLY A 175 13.51 12.19 7.08
C GLY A 175 13.73 13.16 8.22
N ILE A 176 13.05 14.30 8.17
CA ILE A 176 13.05 15.29 9.24
C ILE A 176 11.65 15.42 9.81
N SER A 177 11.48 15.44 11.12
CA SER A 177 10.16 15.53 11.75
C SER A 177 10.03 16.69 12.71
N PHE A 178 8.81 17.25 12.73
CA PHE A 178 8.44 18.44 13.48
C PHE A 178 7.15 18.22 14.27
N SER A 179 7.07 18.89 15.42
CA SER A 179 5.89 18.91 16.28
C SER A 179 5.52 20.33 16.67
N PHE A 180 4.99 21.10 15.71
CA PHE A 180 4.81 22.54 15.84
C PHE A 180 3.82 22.94 16.95
N GLU A 181 2.71 22.23 17.13
CA GLU A 181 1.75 22.51 18.21
C GLU A 181 2.42 22.38 19.61
N TYR A 182 3.29 21.38 19.78
CA TYR A 182 3.96 21.12 21.05
C TYR A 182 5.20 22.00 21.29
N VAL A 183 5.82 22.51 20.23
CA VAL A 183 6.96 23.43 20.29
C VAL A 183 6.74 24.64 19.38
N PRO A 184 5.86 25.59 19.78
CA PRO A 184 5.51 26.74 18.94
C PRO A 184 6.70 27.63 18.55
N GLY A 185 7.79 27.58 19.31
CA GLY A 185 9.03 28.30 19.02
C GLY A 185 9.82 27.78 17.81
N ILE A 186 9.40 26.70 17.13
CA ILE A 186 9.98 26.31 15.83
C ILE A 186 9.47 27.27 14.75
N LYS A 187 10.36 28.11 14.20
CA LYS A 187 10.04 29.11 13.17
C LYS A 187 11.20 29.35 12.20
N TYR A 188 12.28 29.97 12.67
CA TYR A 188 13.36 30.47 11.82
C TYR A 188 14.26 29.36 11.28
N GLU A 189 14.34 28.23 11.98
CA GLU A 189 15.11 27.06 11.55
C GLU A 189 14.41 26.22 10.47
N VAL A 190 13.11 26.42 10.21
CA VAL A 190 12.35 25.53 9.33
C VAL A 190 12.90 25.57 7.90
N ILE A 191 12.94 26.75 7.27
CA ILE A 191 13.42 26.87 5.87
C ILE A 191 14.86 26.33 5.68
N PRO A 192 15.85 26.66 6.55
CA PRO A 192 17.18 26.04 6.46
C PRO A 192 17.17 24.50 6.52
N LEU A 193 16.36 23.91 7.40
CA LEU A 193 16.21 22.45 7.51
C LEU A 193 15.51 21.85 6.27
N LEU A 194 14.57 22.56 5.66
CA LEU A 194 13.90 22.10 4.45
C LEU A 194 14.78 22.20 3.21
N ASN A 195 15.65 23.20 3.13
CA ASN A 195 16.69 23.26 2.10
C ASN A 195 17.65 22.06 2.20
N LEU A 196 18.05 21.68 3.42
CA LEU A 196 18.81 20.46 3.67
C LEU A 196 18.00 19.21 3.24
N ALA A 197 16.72 19.13 3.62
CA ALA A 197 15.87 18.01 3.25
C ALA A 197 15.75 17.86 1.73
N LYS A 198 15.65 18.98 1.00
CA LYS A 198 15.64 19.01 -0.46
C LYS A 198 16.97 18.55 -1.06
N GLU A 199 18.09 19.04 -0.54
CA GLU A 199 19.44 18.65 -0.97
C GLU A 199 19.66 17.13 -0.84
N TYR A 200 19.21 16.56 0.28
CA TYR A 200 19.35 15.13 0.59
C TYR A 200 18.18 14.27 0.07
N ASN A 201 17.21 14.89 -0.60
CA ASN A 201 15.98 14.27 -1.11
C ASN A 201 15.25 13.41 -0.05
N VAL A 202 15.15 13.91 1.18
CA VAL A 202 14.47 13.22 2.28
C VAL A 202 13.10 13.86 2.58
N PRO A 203 12.08 13.05 2.94
CA PRO A 203 10.78 13.56 3.32
C PRO A 203 10.80 14.29 4.67
N THR A 204 9.86 15.22 4.83
CA THR A 204 9.62 15.93 6.09
C THR A 204 8.22 15.66 6.63
N PHE A 205 8.09 15.55 7.95
CA PHE A 205 6.90 15.07 8.64
C PHE A 205 6.42 16.11 9.65
N TYR A 206 5.12 16.42 9.64
CA TYR A 206 4.57 17.52 10.43
C TYR A 206 3.38 17.09 11.26
N HIS A 207 3.51 17.22 12.58
CA HIS A 207 2.37 17.51 13.43
C HIS A 207 2.19 19.02 13.37
N LEU A 208 1.08 19.46 12.76
CA LEU A 208 0.87 20.85 12.36
C LEU A 208 0.79 21.79 13.57
N ARG A 209 0.85 23.09 13.29
CA ARG A 209 0.89 24.12 14.34
C ARG A 209 -0.43 24.29 15.09
N TYR A 210 -1.55 23.97 14.44
CA TYR A 210 -2.90 24.18 14.97
C TYR A 210 -3.76 22.93 14.81
N SER A 211 -4.61 22.70 15.81
CA SER A 211 -5.56 21.58 15.85
C SER A 211 -6.95 22.04 16.31
N ASP A 212 -7.21 23.35 16.26
CA ASP A 212 -8.49 23.95 16.61
C ASP A 212 -9.28 24.31 15.35
N GLY A 213 -10.60 24.43 15.51
CA GLY A 213 -11.51 24.70 14.41
C GLY A 213 -11.40 26.12 13.83
N ASP A 214 -10.67 27.05 14.42
CA ASP A 214 -10.57 28.41 13.87
C ASP A 214 -9.31 28.55 13.01
N ARG A 215 -8.23 27.85 13.36
CA ARG A 215 -6.89 28.03 12.79
C ARG A 215 -6.29 26.79 12.15
N GLY A 216 -6.95 25.63 12.23
CA GLY A 216 -6.45 24.38 11.65
C GLY A 216 -5.92 24.53 10.22
N LEU A 217 -6.71 25.14 9.33
CA LEU A 217 -6.32 25.36 7.93
C LEU A 217 -5.09 26.26 7.76
N GLU A 218 -4.79 27.17 8.70
CA GLU A 218 -3.55 27.96 8.68
C GLU A 218 -2.31 27.07 8.79
N GLY A 219 -2.38 25.97 9.57
CA GLY A 219 -1.28 25.03 9.70
C GLY A 219 -1.02 24.23 8.43
N ILE A 220 -2.09 23.89 7.68
CA ILE A 220 -1.95 23.24 6.37
C ILE A 220 -1.35 24.23 5.37
N LYS A 221 -1.84 25.47 5.36
CA LYS A 221 -1.32 26.54 4.51
C LYS A 221 0.18 26.78 4.76
N GLU A 222 0.60 26.82 6.02
CA GLU A 222 2.00 27.01 6.43
C GLU A 222 2.94 25.97 5.77
N VAL A 223 2.61 24.68 5.84
CA VAL A 223 3.47 23.63 5.28
C VAL A 223 3.40 23.56 3.75
N ILE A 224 2.28 23.97 3.13
CA ILE A 224 2.19 24.13 1.68
C ILE A 224 3.08 25.27 1.21
N GLU A 225 3.10 26.40 1.92
CA GLU A 225 3.98 27.53 1.60
C GLU A 225 5.46 27.14 1.73
N TYR A 226 5.82 26.39 2.76
CA TYR A 226 7.16 25.80 2.89
C TYR A 226 7.52 24.88 1.72
N GLY A 227 6.60 24.01 1.30
CA GLY A 227 6.79 23.15 0.14
C GLY A 227 6.97 23.94 -1.16
N LYS A 228 6.21 25.03 -1.35
CA LYS A 228 6.32 25.93 -2.52
C LYS A 228 7.66 26.68 -2.54
N GLU A 229 8.13 27.15 -1.39
CA GLU A 229 9.36 27.93 -1.28
C GLU A 229 10.61 27.07 -1.49
N THR A 230 10.63 25.85 -0.95
CA THR A 230 11.84 25.02 -0.87
C THR A 230 11.84 23.83 -1.84
N GLY A 231 10.67 23.43 -2.34
CA GLY A 231 10.51 22.19 -3.11
C GLY A 231 10.74 20.92 -2.29
N ALA A 232 10.73 21.02 -0.96
CA ALA A 232 10.86 19.89 -0.04
C ALA A 232 9.63 18.97 -0.09
N ILE A 233 9.86 17.70 0.24
CA ILE A 233 8.82 16.66 0.27
C ILE A 233 8.07 16.75 1.60
N ILE A 234 6.74 16.89 1.56
CA ILE A 234 5.88 17.16 2.73
C ILE A 234 5.00 15.96 3.07
N HIS A 235 4.94 15.60 4.34
CA HIS A 235 3.98 14.65 4.90
C HIS A 235 3.28 15.23 6.14
N ILE A 236 1.97 15.44 6.05
CA ILE A 236 1.14 15.88 7.17
C ILE A 236 0.75 14.65 7.99
N MET A 237 1.19 14.61 9.25
CA MET A 237 0.83 13.54 10.17
C MET A 237 -0.60 13.74 10.66
N HIS A 238 -1.38 12.65 10.75
CA HIS A 238 -2.71 12.58 11.38
C HIS A 238 -3.60 13.83 11.18
N ILE A 239 -3.88 14.16 9.91
CA ILE A 239 -4.61 15.39 9.50
C ILE A 239 -6.01 15.49 10.12
N ASN A 240 -6.61 14.37 10.51
CA ASN A 240 -7.87 14.33 11.24
C ASN A 240 -7.79 15.00 12.61
N SER A 241 -6.60 15.05 13.21
CA SER A 241 -6.37 15.58 14.57
C SER A 241 -5.52 16.84 14.65
N THR A 242 -4.98 17.28 13.51
CA THR A 242 -4.24 18.54 13.35
C THR A 242 -4.56 19.10 11.97
N GLY A 243 -4.87 20.38 11.87
CA GLY A 243 -5.17 21.04 10.61
C GLY A 243 -6.59 20.79 10.06
N GLY A 244 -6.97 19.53 9.84
CA GLY A 244 -8.22 19.18 9.18
C GLY A 244 -9.43 19.01 10.09
N THR A 245 -9.26 19.01 11.42
CA THR A 245 -10.37 18.85 12.37
C THR A 245 -11.39 19.98 12.22
N PHE A 246 -12.67 19.63 12.03
CA PHE A 246 -13.80 20.51 11.75
C PHE A 246 -13.86 21.12 10.34
N HIS A 247 -12.88 20.82 9.46
CA HIS A 247 -12.73 21.38 8.11
C HIS A 247 -12.08 20.38 7.15
N MET A 248 -12.46 19.10 7.26
CA MET A 248 -11.73 18.04 6.56
C MET A 248 -11.87 18.15 5.04
N GLU A 249 -13.03 18.56 4.54
CA GLU A 249 -13.26 18.74 3.10
C GLU A 249 -12.29 19.78 2.53
N GLU A 250 -12.24 20.97 3.12
CA GLU A 250 -11.34 22.05 2.72
C GLU A 250 -9.86 21.67 2.88
N ALA A 251 -9.52 20.96 3.96
CA ALA A 251 -8.18 20.46 4.19
C ALA A 251 -7.70 19.52 3.09
N LEU A 252 -8.55 18.56 2.69
CA LEU A 252 -8.25 17.62 1.60
C LEU A 252 -8.16 18.36 0.26
N GLU A 253 -9.07 19.30 -0.02
CA GLU A 253 -9.01 20.14 -1.22
C GLU A 253 -7.68 20.91 -1.32
N MET A 254 -7.22 21.51 -0.23
CA MET A 254 -5.94 22.22 -0.18
C MET A 254 -4.76 21.30 -0.49
N VAL A 255 -4.72 20.11 0.13
CA VAL A 255 -3.65 19.13 -0.08
C VAL A 255 -3.67 18.56 -1.51
N ASN A 256 -4.85 18.25 -2.04
CA ASN A 256 -5.02 17.71 -3.38
C ASN A 256 -4.64 18.74 -4.44
N LYS A 257 -5.10 19.98 -4.30
CA LYS A 257 -4.71 21.09 -5.18
C LYS A 257 -3.21 21.35 -5.16
N ALA A 258 -2.58 21.34 -3.98
CA ALA A 258 -1.13 21.48 -3.89
C ALA A 258 -0.38 20.36 -4.63
N ARG A 259 -0.89 19.13 -4.55
CA ARG A 259 -0.34 17.98 -5.29
C ARG A 259 -0.51 18.14 -6.81
N GLU A 260 -1.68 18.58 -7.26
CA GLU A 260 -1.97 18.87 -8.68
C GLU A 260 -1.07 20.00 -9.21
N GLU A 261 -0.74 20.99 -8.38
CA GLU A 261 0.23 22.06 -8.67
C GLU A 261 1.70 21.57 -8.65
N GLY A 262 1.94 20.28 -8.40
CA GLY A 262 3.25 19.63 -8.50
C GLY A 262 4.03 19.54 -7.19
N LEU A 263 3.43 19.87 -6.04
CA LEU A 263 4.07 19.63 -4.75
C LEU A 263 4.04 18.15 -4.39
N ASP A 264 5.17 17.63 -3.92
CA ASP A 264 5.21 16.29 -3.32
C ASP A 264 4.67 16.34 -1.89
N ILE A 265 3.34 16.30 -1.76
CA ILE A 265 2.62 16.38 -0.49
C ILE A 265 1.67 15.20 -0.27
N THR A 266 1.73 14.63 0.93
CA THR A 266 0.79 13.61 1.42
C THR A 266 0.32 13.89 2.83
N ALA A 267 -0.70 13.16 3.25
CA ALA A 267 -1.14 13.14 4.64
C ALA A 267 -1.54 11.72 5.07
N CYS A 268 -1.71 11.52 6.37
CA CYS A 268 -2.27 10.29 6.93
C CYS A 268 -3.30 10.58 8.02
N VAL A 269 -4.04 9.55 8.43
CA VAL A 269 -4.96 9.54 9.57
C VAL A 269 -4.80 8.26 10.39
N TYR A 270 -5.29 8.27 11.62
CA TYR A 270 -5.63 7.04 12.36
C TYR A 270 -7.17 6.89 12.41
N PRO A 271 -7.71 5.67 12.37
CA PRO A 271 -9.15 5.40 12.25
C PRO A 271 -9.89 5.51 13.59
N TYR A 272 -9.67 6.60 14.32
CA TYR A 272 -10.37 6.95 15.56
C TYR A 272 -10.86 8.39 15.48
N ASN A 273 -12.07 8.62 16.01
CA ASN A 273 -12.72 9.93 16.07
C ASN A 273 -12.44 10.68 17.38
N PHE A 274 -11.36 10.32 18.08
CA PHE A 274 -10.83 11.03 19.22
C PHE A 274 -9.31 10.94 19.24
N TRP A 275 -8.64 11.95 19.80
CA TRP A 275 -7.20 11.97 20.00
C TRP A 275 -6.86 11.71 21.46
N ALA A 276 -5.59 11.44 21.76
CA ALA A 276 -5.06 11.48 23.12
C ALA A 276 -3.74 12.24 23.17
N THR A 277 -3.50 12.93 24.28
CA THR A 277 -2.20 13.55 24.58
C THR A 277 -2.02 13.68 26.08
N TYR A 278 -0.82 14.07 26.52
CA TYR A 278 -0.54 14.28 27.94
C TYR A 278 -1.30 15.50 28.46
N ILE A 279 -1.95 15.35 29.61
CA ILE A 279 -2.83 16.36 30.20
C ILE A 279 -2.08 17.65 30.57
N ASP A 280 -0.77 17.60 30.78
CA ASP A 280 0.10 18.73 31.08
C ASP A 280 0.63 19.46 29.84
N SER A 281 0.34 18.96 28.64
CA SER A 281 0.82 19.54 27.37
C SER A 281 0.23 20.91 27.03
N ALA A 282 0.82 21.55 26.01
CA ALA A 282 0.40 22.86 25.51
C ALA A 282 -1.04 22.88 24.97
N ARG A 283 -1.61 21.75 24.54
CA ARG A 283 -3.01 21.66 24.09
C ARG A 283 -3.98 22.16 25.16
N PHE A 284 -3.69 21.87 26.42
CA PHE A 284 -4.53 22.23 27.56
C PHE A 284 -4.23 23.63 28.17
N ARG A 285 -3.56 24.52 27.42
CA ARG A 285 -3.49 25.96 27.75
C ARG A 285 -4.92 26.57 27.81
N PRO A 286 -5.11 27.74 28.46
CA PRO A 286 -6.43 28.40 28.55
C PRO A 286 -7.20 28.38 27.22
N GLU A 287 -8.52 28.28 27.31
CA GLU A 287 -9.47 28.20 26.18
C GLU A 287 -9.44 26.86 25.40
N TRP A 288 -8.86 25.80 25.99
CA TRP A 288 -8.81 24.49 25.33
C TRP A 288 -10.20 23.86 25.11
N GLN A 289 -11.16 24.12 26.00
CA GLN A 289 -12.51 23.58 25.89
C GLN A 289 -13.22 24.13 24.65
N GLU A 290 -13.10 25.44 24.43
CA GLU A 290 -13.64 26.13 23.26
C GLU A 290 -12.92 25.69 21.98
N ARG A 291 -11.58 25.67 21.98
CA ARG A 291 -10.76 25.25 20.82
C ARG A 291 -11.11 23.86 20.31
N TYR A 292 -11.30 22.90 21.21
CA TYR A 292 -11.52 21.50 20.88
C TYR A 292 -12.97 21.04 21.00
N ARG A 293 -13.87 21.95 21.41
CA ARG A 293 -15.32 21.71 21.58
C ARG A 293 -15.63 20.53 22.50
N ILE A 294 -14.89 20.42 23.59
CA ILE A 294 -14.99 19.36 24.61
C ILE A 294 -14.97 19.95 26.02
N THR A 295 -15.40 19.15 26.98
CA THR A 295 -15.45 19.47 28.42
C THR A 295 -14.49 18.58 29.22
N TYR A 296 -14.37 18.80 30.54
CA TYR A 296 -13.54 17.94 31.39
C TYR A 296 -14.01 16.49 31.34
N GLU A 297 -15.32 16.29 31.32
CA GLU A 297 -16.00 15.00 31.38
C GLU A 297 -15.78 14.16 30.11
N ASP A 298 -15.43 14.81 28.99
CA ASP A 298 -15.07 14.15 27.74
C ASP A 298 -13.66 13.53 27.80
N LEU A 299 -12.82 13.93 28.76
CA LEU A 299 -11.48 13.38 28.94
C LEU A 299 -11.53 12.10 29.78
N GLN A 300 -10.83 11.06 29.32
CA GLN A 300 -10.65 9.79 30.03
C GLN A 300 -9.17 9.46 30.16
N ILE A 301 -8.72 9.07 31.36
CA ILE A 301 -7.34 8.62 31.58
C ILE A 301 -7.15 7.28 30.88
N GLY A 302 -6.20 7.22 29.95
CA GLY A 302 -5.87 5.99 29.22
C GLY A 302 -5.49 4.84 30.17
N GLY A 303 -5.97 3.63 29.89
CA GLY A 303 -5.78 2.46 30.74
C GLY A 303 -6.78 2.34 31.90
N THR A 304 -7.79 3.23 31.97
CA THR A 304 -8.76 3.27 33.09
C THR A 304 -10.16 3.67 32.61
N ASP A 305 -11.17 3.51 33.47
CA ASP A 305 -12.52 4.08 33.28
C ASP A 305 -12.68 5.49 33.89
N ILE A 306 -11.59 6.10 34.35
CA ILE A 306 -11.65 7.37 35.08
C ILE A 306 -11.83 8.53 34.11
N ARG A 307 -12.97 9.23 34.26
CA ARG A 307 -13.22 10.52 33.61
C ARG A 307 -12.64 11.67 34.43
N ILE A 308 -12.12 12.68 33.73
CA ILE A 308 -11.65 13.90 34.38
C ILE A 308 -12.87 14.78 34.71
N THR A 309 -12.75 15.53 35.79
CA THR A 309 -13.72 16.57 36.19
C THR A 309 -12.96 17.86 36.40
N LYS A 310 -13.68 19.00 36.41
CA LYS A 310 -13.09 20.29 36.74
C LYS A 310 -12.27 20.27 38.03
N ASP A 311 -12.78 19.61 39.07
CA ASP A 311 -12.14 19.53 40.39
C ASP A 311 -10.89 18.63 40.42
N THR A 312 -10.80 17.68 39.48
CA THR A 312 -9.69 16.71 39.42
C THR A 312 -8.64 17.06 38.37
N PHE A 313 -8.94 17.99 37.46
CA PHE A 313 -8.08 18.36 36.34
C PHE A 313 -6.69 18.79 36.80
N ASP A 314 -6.59 19.81 37.67
CA ASP A 314 -5.30 20.33 38.15
C ASP A 314 -4.47 19.27 38.89
N LYS A 315 -5.15 18.37 39.63
CA LYS A 315 -4.49 17.24 40.29
C LYS A 315 -3.85 16.32 39.25
N TYR A 316 -4.59 15.87 38.24
CA TYR A 316 -4.07 14.94 37.24
C TYR A 316 -3.04 15.58 36.32
N ARG A 317 -3.10 16.90 36.08
CA ARG A 317 -2.04 17.65 35.38
C ARG A 317 -0.65 17.43 35.97
N THR A 318 -0.54 17.25 37.29
CA THR A 318 0.76 17.03 37.93
C THR A 318 1.33 15.62 37.75
N GLN A 319 0.57 14.70 37.13
CA GLN A 319 0.90 13.27 37.08
C GLN A 319 1.37 12.79 35.69
N HIS A 320 1.45 13.69 34.70
CA HIS A 320 1.90 13.37 33.35
C HIS A 320 1.12 12.20 32.71
N LEU A 321 -0.22 12.25 32.79
CA LEU A 321 -1.10 11.20 32.27
C LEU A 321 -1.57 11.53 30.85
N LEU A 322 -1.54 10.54 29.98
CA LEU A 322 -2.21 10.53 28.69
C LEU A 322 -3.73 10.45 28.90
N VAL A 323 -4.46 11.39 28.31
CA VAL A 323 -5.93 11.44 28.35
C VAL A 323 -6.49 11.38 26.93
N ALA A 324 -7.49 10.52 26.72
CA ALA A 324 -8.26 10.44 25.49
C ALA A 324 -9.43 11.43 25.53
N ALA A 325 -9.59 12.23 24.47
CA ALA A 325 -10.59 13.29 24.37
C ALA A 325 -11.78 12.87 23.52
N HIS A 326 -12.78 12.27 24.15
CA HIS A 326 -13.94 11.72 23.43
C HIS A 326 -14.75 12.84 22.76
N GLY A 327 -15.27 12.58 21.56
CA GLY A 327 -16.07 13.57 20.81
C GLY A 327 -15.25 14.73 20.22
N SER A 328 -13.92 14.71 20.34
CA SER A 328 -13.06 15.79 19.87
C SER A 328 -12.95 15.88 18.34
N MET A 329 -13.41 14.88 17.60
CA MET A 329 -13.38 14.85 16.13
C MET A 329 -14.67 14.22 15.59
N PRO A 330 -15.31 14.82 14.55
CA PRO A 330 -16.44 14.21 13.87
C PRO A 330 -16.02 12.91 13.14
N GLU A 331 -16.84 11.86 13.23
CA GLU A 331 -16.54 10.61 12.53
C GLU A 331 -16.78 10.74 11.02
N GLU A 332 -17.71 11.58 10.61
CA GLU A 332 -18.00 11.86 9.20
C GLU A 332 -16.78 12.43 8.47
N GLU A 333 -16.00 13.28 9.15
CA GLU A 333 -14.76 13.84 8.62
C GLU A 333 -13.65 12.80 8.53
N LEU A 334 -13.54 11.91 9.52
CA LEU A 334 -12.64 10.76 9.40
C LEU A 334 -13.01 9.91 8.17
N ILE A 335 -14.31 9.67 7.93
CA ILE A 335 -14.79 8.94 6.75
C ILE A 335 -14.43 9.67 5.45
N MET A 336 -14.52 11.00 5.40
CA MET A 336 -14.07 11.79 4.25
C MET A 336 -12.57 11.55 3.96
N ALA A 337 -11.72 11.66 4.99
CA ALA A 337 -10.29 11.41 4.86
C ALA A 337 -9.96 9.97 4.46
N LEU A 338 -10.70 8.99 5.00
CA LEU A 338 -10.52 7.58 4.61
C LEU A 338 -10.81 7.39 3.12
N LYS A 339 -11.86 8.00 2.57
CA LYS A 339 -12.27 7.87 1.17
C LYS A 339 -11.30 8.53 0.18
N ASP A 340 -10.53 9.53 0.59
CA ASP A 340 -9.54 10.18 -0.28
C ASP A 340 -8.43 9.18 -0.66
N PRO A 341 -8.14 8.93 -1.96
CA PRO A 341 -7.21 7.88 -2.38
C PRO A 341 -5.75 8.13 -1.98
N HIS A 342 -5.39 9.35 -1.57
CA HIS A 342 -4.02 9.75 -1.26
C HIS A 342 -3.71 9.78 0.25
N ILE A 343 -4.72 9.60 1.10
CA ILE A 343 -4.55 9.53 2.55
C ILE A 343 -4.06 8.15 2.98
N MET A 344 -2.94 8.12 3.70
CA MET A 344 -2.38 6.92 4.33
C MET A 344 -2.95 6.66 5.72
N ILE A 345 -2.63 5.50 6.30
CA ILE A 345 -2.91 5.18 7.70
C ILE A 345 -1.62 5.16 8.52
N GLY A 346 -1.63 5.82 9.67
CA GLY A 346 -0.53 5.78 10.65
C GLY A 346 -1.09 5.80 12.07
N SER A 347 -0.58 4.96 12.96
CA SER A 347 -1.25 4.72 14.25
C SER A 347 -1.09 5.87 15.26
N ASP A 348 -0.05 6.69 15.12
CA ASP A 348 0.35 7.75 16.04
C ASP A 348 0.53 7.25 17.49
N THR A 349 0.91 5.98 17.68
CA THR A 349 1.16 5.38 19.00
C THR A 349 1.98 4.10 18.91
N ILE A 350 2.85 3.90 19.90
CA ILE A 350 3.27 2.56 20.33
C ILE A 350 2.78 2.35 21.76
N ILE A 351 2.25 1.17 22.07
CA ILE A 351 1.79 0.87 23.43
C ILE A 351 3.00 0.79 24.36
N GLU A 352 3.03 1.66 25.36
CA GLU A 352 4.05 1.68 26.40
C GLU A 352 3.70 0.73 27.57
N PRO A 353 4.70 0.12 28.24
CA PRO A 353 4.48 -0.78 29.37
C PRO A 353 3.74 -0.16 30.57
N SER A 354 3.65 1.17 30.66
CA SER A 354 2.98 1.89 31.74
C SER A 354 1.46 1.62 31.82
N GLY A 355 0.85 1.15 30.73
CA GLY A 355 -0.60 0.91 30.61
C GLY A 355 -1.42 2.18 30.29
N ASN A 356 -0.88 3.37 30.50
CA ASN A 356 -1.53 4.64 30.19
C ASN A 356 -1.31 5.02 28.71
N ASN A 357 -2.14 4.44 27.83
CA ASN A 357 -2.00 4.54 26.38
C ASN A 357 -3.32 4.91 25.68
N HIS A 358 -3.26 5.11 24.36
CA HIS A 358 -4.44 5.16 23.49
C HIS A 358 -4.65 3.80 22.80
N PRO A 359 -5.90 3.30 22.64
CA PRO A 359 -6.18 2.02 21.97
C PRO A 359 -5.63 1.89 20.54
N ARG A 360 -5.38 2.99 19.84
CA ARG A 360 -4.89 3.01 18.46
C ARG A 360 -3.52 2.35 18.30
N GLY A 361 -2.73 2.28 19.36
CA GLY A 361 -1.44 1.58 19.34
C GLY A 361 -1.54 0.06 19.21
N ALA A 362 -2.71 -0.53 19.47
CA ALA A 362 -2.93 -1.98 19.43
C ALA A 362 -3.95 -2.44 18.39
N GLY A 363 -4.69 -1.52 17.75
CA GLY A 363 -5.83 -1.87 16.90
C GLY A 363 -6.08 -0.97 15.69
N THR A 364 -5.19 -0.04 15.35
CA THR A 364 -5.37 0.87 14.20
C THR A 364 -5.74 0.13 12.91
N TYR A 365 -5.02 -0.94 12.59
CA TYR A 365 -5.13 -1.59 11.30
C TYR A 365 -6.30 -2.57 11.29
N SER A 366 -6.47 -3.37 12.35
CA SER A 366 -7.63 -4.26 12.43
C SER A 366 -8.94 -3.50 12.56
N ARG A 367 -8.95 -2.30 13.16
CA ARG A 367 -10.10 -1.39 13.15
C ARG A 367 -10.44 -0.94 11.74
N LEU A 368 -9.44 -0.55 10.94
CA LEU A 368 -9.65 -0.17 9.54
C LEU A 368 -10.37 -1.29 8.76
N PHE A 369 -9.86 -2.52 8.83
CA PHE A 369 -10.43 -3.64 8.09
C PHE A 369 -11.76 -4.14 8.67
N GLY A 370 -11.88 -4.22 10.00
CA GLY A 370 -13.10 -4.69 10.63
C GLY A 370 -14.25 -3.68 10.55
N LYS A 371 -14.02 -2.47 11.05
CA LYS A 371 -15.04 -1.42 11.09
C LYS A 371 -15.26 -0.79 9.70
N TYR A 372 -14.21 -0.24 9.10
CA TYR A 372 -14.38 0.61 7.91
C TYR A 372 -14.39 -0.13 6.57
N VAL A 373 -13.83 -1.34 6.48
CA VAL A 373 -13.93 -2.19 5.27
C VAL A 373 -15.12 -3.16 5.36
N ARG A 374 -15.16 -4.03 6.39
CA ARG A 374 -16.19 -5.08 6.49
C ARG A 374 -17.56 -4.53 6.91
N GLU A 375 -17.64 -3.80 8.02
CA GLU A 375 -18.92 -3.43 8.63
C GLU A 375 -19.57 -2.23 7.93
N GLU A 376 -18.83 -1.12 7.81
CA GLU A 376 -19.36 0.15 7.28
C GLU A 376 -19.15 0.32 5.77
N LYS A 377 -18.27 -0.49 5.16
CA LYS A 377 -18.00 -0.48 3.70
C LYS A 377 -17.60 0.89 3.18
N VAL A 378 -16.83 1.64 3.96
CA VAL A 378 -16.24 2.93 3.59
C VAL A 378 -15.16 2.75 2.52
N LEU A 379 -14.42 1.63 2.60
CA LEU A 379 -13.32 1.30 1.70
C LEU A 379 -13.46 -0.12 1.14
N SER A 380 -12.91 -0.34 -0.05
CA SER A 380 -12.62 -1.71 -0.51
C SER A 380 -11.40 -2.28 0.22
N THR A 381 -11.27 -3.61 0.25
CA THR A 381 -10.07 -4.27 0.81
C THR A 381 -8.79 -3.81 0.09
N MET A 382 -8.83 -3.66 -1.24
CA MET A 382 -7.67 -3.20 -2.02
C MET A 382 -7.26 -1.77 -1.64
N ASP A 383 -8.23 -0.85 -1.52
CA ASP A 383 -7.94 0.54 -1.13
C ASP A 383 -7.37 0.62 0.28
N ALA A 384 -7.93 -0.15 1.23
CA ALA A 384 -7.36 -0.23 2.57
C ALA A 384 -5.92 -0.76 2.56
N ILE A 385 -5.62 -1.83 1.80
CA ILE A 385 -4.27 -2.38 1.65
C ILE A 385 -3.30 -1.36 1.05
N LYS A 386 -3.72 -0.60 0.02
CA LYS A 386 -2.90 0.48 -0.54
C LYS A 386 -2.48 1.48 0.54
N LYS A 387 -3.41 1.90 1.40
CA LYS A 387 -3.18 2.93 2.43
C LYS A 387 -2.29 2.49 3.58
N VAL A 388 -2.24 1.19 3.86
CA VAL A 388 -1.46 0.62 4.99
C VAL A 388 -0.14 -0.02 4.55
N SER A 389 0.07 -0.25 3.25
CA SER A 389 1.25 -0.94 2.73
C SER A 389 1.92 -0.20 1.58
N TYR A 390 1.23 -0.06 0.44
CA TYR A 390 1.84 0.46 -0.78
C TYR A 390 2.19 1.95 -0.70
N LEU A 391 1.22 2.79 -0.31
CA LEU A 391 1.43 4.23 -0.22
C LEU A 391 2.51 4.61 0.83
N PRO A 392 2.54 3.98 2.03
CA PRO A 392 3.67 4.13 2.94
C PRO A 392 5.02 3.76 2.34
N ALA A 393 5.10 2.65 1.59
CA ALA A 393 6.32 2.24 0.91
C ALA A 393 6.75 3.26 -0.15
N LYS A 394 5.83 3.70 -1.02
CA LYS A 394 6.08 4.71 -2.06
C LYS A 394 6.53 6.05 -1.46
N ARG A 395 5.98 6.46 -0.31
CA ARG A 395 6.41 7.69 0.38
C ARG A 395 7.87 7.64 0.81
N MET A 396 8.38 6.46 1.16
CA MET A 396 9.72 6.29 1.73
C MET A 396 10.77 5.82 0.72
N GLU A 397 10.37 5.36 -0.46
CA GLU A 397 11.29 4.71 -1.41
C GLU A 397 12.32 5.64 -2.07
N SER A 398 12.11 6.96 -2.00
CA SER A 398 13.10 7.96 -2.44
C SER A 398 14.31 8.00 -1.50
N VAL A 399 14.06 7.97 -0.19
CA VAL A 399 15.10 8.04 0.84
C VAL A 399 15.64 6.66 1.21
N ALA A 400 14.81 5.61 1.22
CA ALA A 400 15.17 4.27 1.64
C ALA A 400 14.96 3.25 0.50
N PRO A 401 16.04 2.85 -0.21
CA PRO A 401 15.97 1.91 -1.34
C PRO A 401 15.27 0.58 -1.00
N GLN A 402 15.40 0.12 0.26
CA GLN A 402 14.72 -1.07 0.78
C GLN A 402 13.20 -1.02 0.60
N MET A 403 12.59 0.16 0.70
CA MET A 403 11.13 0.32 0.64
C MET A 403 10.55 0.03 -0.75
N ARG A 404 11.39 0.00 -1.81
CA ARG A 404 10.98 -0.39 -3.17
C ARG A 404 10.59 -1.86 -3.28
N TYR A 405 11.06 -2.68 -2.34
CA TYR A 405 10.77 -4.11 -2.28
C TYR A 405 9.71 -4.45 -1.22
N LYS A 406 9.11 -3.43 -0.59
CA LYS A 406 8.08 -3.58 0.45
C LYS A 406 6.75 -2.99 -0.02
N GLY A 407 5.68 -3.33 0.69
CA GLY A 407 4.34 -2.80 0.45
C GLY A 407 3.66 -3.32 -0.84
N ARG A 408 4.19 -4.38 -1.45
CA ARG A 408 3.72 -4.98 -2.71
C ARG A 408 4.01 -6.49 -2.73
N ILE A 409 3.25 -7.27 -3.52
CA ILE A 409 3.46 -8.71 -3.70
C ILE A 409 3.95 -8.97 -5.13
N GLU A 410 5.26 -8.94 -5.33
CA GLU A 410 5.89 -9.08 -6.64
C GLU A 410 7.12 -9.99 -6.53
N ILE A 411 7.54 -10.55 -7.67
CA ILE A 411 8.80 -11.31 -7.72
C ILE A 411 9.96 -10.41 -7.25
N GLY A 412 10.80 -10.93 -6.36
CA GLY A 412 11.94 -10.20 -5.76
C GLY A 412 11.59 -9.23 -4.63
N SER A 413 10.30 -9.04 -4.31
CA SER A 413 9.88 -8.27 -3.13
C SER A 413 10.28 -9.00 -1.85
N ASP A 414 10.51 -8.24 -0.78
CA ASP A 414 10.72 -8.79 0.55
C ASP A 414 9.46 -9.55 0.99
N ALA A 415 9.66 -10.71 1.62
CA ALA A 415 8.61 -11.52 2.20
C ALA A 415 8.13 -10.93 3.54
N ASP A 416 7.65 -9.69 3.48
CA ASP A 416 6.87 -9.02 4.51
C ASP A 416 5.39 -9.15 4.14
N ILE A 417 4.66 -10.04 4.80
CA ILE A 417 3.30 -10.46 4.41
C ILE A 417 2.40 -10.51 5.64
N THR A 418 1.18 -10.01 5.50
CA THR A 418 0.11 -10.15 6.49
C THR A 418 -1.00 -10.99 5.90
N ILE A 419 -1.37 -12.06 6.59
CA ILE A 419 -2.48 -12.93 6.22
C ILE A 419 -3.58 -12.79 7.26
N PHE A 420 -4.77 -12.41 6.84
CA PHE A 420 -5.88 -12.16 7.76
C PHE A 420 -7.21 -12.70 7.22
N ASN A 421 -8.09 -13.03 8.15
CA ASN A 421 -9.44 -13.44 7.89
C ASN A 421 -10.34 -12.19 7.73
N PRO A 422 -10.88 -11.94 6.53
CA PRO A 422 -11.69 -10.74 6.28
C PRO A 422 -12.98 -10.73 7.11
N ASP A 423 -13.50 -11.88 7.51
CA ASP A 423 -14.76 -11.99 8.26
C ASP A 423 -14.60 -11.71 9.75
N THR A 424 -13.38 -11.84 10.30
CA THR A 424 -13.16 -11.75 11.75
C THR A 424 -12.18 -10.65 12.19
N ILE A 425 -11.40 -10.07 11.27
CA ILE A 425 -10.45 -9.00 11.60
C ILE A 425 -11.13 -7.81 12.29
N ILE A 426 -10.73 -7.45 13.51
CA ILE A 426 -11.27 -6.31 14.26
C ILE A 426 -10.33 -5.93 15.43
N ASP A 427 -10.32 -4.65 15.79
CA ASP A 427 -9.70 -4.19 17.03
C ASP A 427 -10.50 -4.62 18.27
N ARG A 428 -9.80 -4.82 19.39
CA ARG A 428 -10.45 -5.05 20.70
C ARG A 428 -10.03 -4.03 21.76
N SER A 429 -8.98 -3.26 21.49
CA SER A 429 -8.46 -2.27 22.42
C SER A 429 -9.48 -1.17 22.65
N THR A 430 -9.63 -0.78 23.91
CA THR A 430 -10.47 0.35 24.32
C THR A 430 -9.64 1.37 25.09
N VAL A 431 -10.21 2.52 25.43
CA VAL A 431 -9.50 3.49 26.28
C VAL A 431 -9.22 2.92 27.67
N LYS A 432 -10.10 2.05 28.18
CA LYS A 432 -9.91 1.33 29.43
C LYS A 432 -8.86 0.24 29.29
N ASP A 433 -9.01 -0.62 28.30
CA ASP A 433 -8.17 -1.80 28.09
C ASP A 433 -7.34 -1.63 26.82
N THR A 434 -6.29 -0.83 26.92
CA THR A 434 -5.50 -0.34 25.78
C THR A 434 -4.59 -1.39 25.16
N THR A 435 -4.37 -2.51 25.87
CA THR A 435 -3.45 -3.59 25.49
C THR A 435 -4.16 -4.82 24.93
N LEU A 436 -5.50 -4.81 24.81
CA LEU A 436 -6.22 -5.93 24.22
C LEU A 436 -5.80 -6.10 22.75
N PRO A 437 -5.24 -7.27 22.37
CA PRO A 437 -4.75 -7.46 21.02
C PRO A 437 -5.92 -7.63 20.05
N SER A 438 -5.74 -7.15 18.82
CA SER A 438 -6.62 -7.44 17.69
C SER A 438 -6.81 -8.94 17.47
N VAL A 439 -7.85 -9.29 16.72
CA VAL A 439 -8.14 -10.66 16.27
C VAL A 439 -8.30 -10.69 14.75
N GLY A 440 -8.28 -11.89 14.17
CA GLY A 440 -8.48 -12.12 12.72
C GLY A 440 -7.25 -11.91 11.85
N VAL A 441 -6.16 -11.32 12.36
CA VAL A 441 -4.83 -11.50 11.75
C VAL A 441 -4.39 -12.93 12.08
N GLU A 442 -4.09 -13.75 11.07
CA GLU A 442 -3.76 -15.18 11.23
C GLU A 442 -2.25 -15.40 11.19
N TYR A 443 -1.58 -14.87 10.17
CA TYR A 443 -0.12 -14.94 10.03
C TYR A 443 0.50 -13.57 9.76
N VAL A 444 1.71 -13.39 10.27
CA VAL A 444 2.59 -12.27 9.89
C VAL A 444 3.97 -12.83 9.61
N ILE A 445 4.47 -12.56 8.42
CA ILE A 445 5.80 -12.96 7.94
C ILE A 445 6.62 -11.69 7.78
N ILE A 446 7.84 -11.68 8.31
CA ILE A 446 8.75 -10.53 8.26
C ILE A 446 10.10 -11.03 7.77
N ASN A 447 10.59 -10.48 6.66
CA ASN A 447 11.81 -10.92 5.98
C ASN A 447 11.88 -12.45 5.81
N GLY A 448 10.75 -13.07 5.43
CA GLY A 448 10.66 -14.52 5.21
C GLY A 448 10.61 -15.39 6.47
N VAL A 449 10.44 -14.79 7.66
CA VAL A 449 10.29 -15.51 8.93
C VAL A 449 8.86 -15.37 9.45
N ILE A 450 8.21 -16.47 9.80
CA ILE A 450 6.87 -16.46 10.42
C ILE A 450 6.99 -15.90 11.85
N VAL A 451 6.55 -14.65 12.05
CA VAL A 451 6.58 -13.95 13.35
C VAL A 451 5.31 -14.18 14.15
N LYS A 452 4.18 -14.34 13.47
CA LYS A 452 2.90 -14.68 14.06
C LYS A 452 2.29 -15.85 13.29
N ASN A 453 1.71 -16.80 14.02
CA ASN A 453 0.87 -17.86 13.48
C ASN A 453 -0.44 -17.97 14.31
N ASN A 454 -1.21 -19.04 14.08
CA ASN A 454 -2.48 -19.29 14.77
C ASN A 454 -2.34 -19.48 16.29
N ASN A 455 -1.14 -19.79 16.80
CA ASN A 455 -0.86 -19.90 18.24
C ASN A 455 -0.40 -18.57 18.87
N GLY A 456 -0.32 -17.50 18.09
CA GLY A 456 0.16 -16.18 18.53
C GLY A 456 1.55 -15.84 17.97
N ILE A 457 2.31 -15.04 18.72
CA ILE A 457 3.67 -14.66 18.35
C ILE A 457 4.62 -15.84 18.56
N VAL A 458 5.49 -16.08 17.58
CA VAL A 458 6.58 -17.05 17.70
C VAL A 458 7.70 -16.44 18.54
N GLU A 459 8.11 -17.12 19.60
CA GLU A 459 9.12 -16.62 20.54
C GLU A 459 10.55 -16.86 20.05
N GLY A 460 11.50 -16.08 20.57
CA GLY A 460 12.94 -16.29 20.36
C GLY A 460 13.46 -15.87 18.98
N ILE A 461 12.67 -15.13 18.22
CA ILE A 461 13.03 -14.61 16.89
C ILE A 461 13.01 -13.09 16.89
N SER A 462 13.80 -12.48 16.01
CA SER A 462 13.84 -11.02 15.80
C SER A 462 14.29 -10.73 14.36
N PRO A 463 13.44 -11.02 13.36
CA PRO A 463 13.83 -10.93 11.95
C PRO A 463 13.85 -9.49 11.43
N GLY A 464 13.39 -8.53 12.22
CA GLY A 464 13.33 -7.12 11.85
C GLY A 464 14.68 -6.54 11.48
N ARG A 465 14.74 -5.83 10.35
CA ARG A 465 15.95 -5.17 9.85
C ARG A 465 15.81 -3.65 9.89
N PRO A 466 16.94 -2.93 10.07
CA PRO A 466 16.91 -1.48 10.02
C PRO A 466 16.57 -1.00 8.60
N ILE A 467 15.59 -0.10 8.49
CA ILE A 467 15.29 0.64 7.28
C ILE A 467 16.06 1.95 7.32
N ARG A 468 17.00 2.15 6.39
CA ARG A 468 17.94 3.28 6.44
C ARG A 468 17.93 4.10 5.16
N SER A 469 18.38 5.35 5.28
CA SER A 469 18.59 6.20 4.12
C SER A 469 19.63 5.60 3.15
N TYR A 470 19.53 5.97 1.87
CA TYR A 470 20.43 5.50 0.81
C TYR A 470 21.90 5.90 1.02
N PHE A 471 22.19 6.79 1.97
CA PHE A 471 23.55 7.15 2.36
C PHE A 471 24.26 6.01 3.09
N VAL A 472 23.51 5.23 3.86
CA VAL A 472 24.03 4.08 4.61
C VAL A 472 23.76 2.77 3.88
N ASP A 473 22.56 2.62 3.31
CA ASP A 473 22.16 1.37 2.66
C ASP A 473 21.92 1.56 1.15
N LYS A 474 23.01 1.44 0.39
CA LYS A 474 22.97 1.44 -1.07
C LYS A 474 22.61 0.05 -1.54
N ILE A 475 21.36 -0.12 -1.92
CA ILE A 475 20.89 -1.34 -2.58
C ILE A 475 20.97 -1.12 -4.08
N ASP A 476 21.76 -1.97 -4.74
CA ASP A 476 21.79 -2.02 -6.20
C ASP A 476 20.44 -2.45 -6.73
N GLU A 477 19.96 -1.72 -7.73
CA GLU A 477 18.73 -2.06 -8.43
C GLU A 477 19.06 -2.82 -9.70
N ASN A 478 18.20 -3.79 -10.01
CA ASN A 478 18.11 -4.32 -11.36
C ASN A 478 17.74 -3.18 -12.31
N LYS A 479 18.75 -2.68 -13.03
CA LYS A 479 18.57 -1.63 -14.02
C LYS A 479 17.89 -2.23 -15.24
N PRO A 480 16.98 -1.48 -15.89
CA PRO A 480 16.50 -1.86 -17.21
C PRO A 480 17.68 -2.05 -18.17
N ILE A 481 17.61 -3.08 -19.01
CA ILE A 481 18.57 -3.28 -20.10
C ILE A 481 18.11 -2.51 -21.33
N ASP A 482 19.06 -1.98 -22.10
CA ASP A 482 18.74 -1.38 -23.40
C ASP A 482 18.27 -2.48 -24.36
N PHE A 483 17.01 -2.38 -24.78
CA PHE A 483 16.36 -3.36 -25.63
C PHE A 483 15.53 -2.67 -26.69
N ASN A 484 15.81 -2.96 -27.95
CA ASN A 484 15.23 -2.22 -29.05
C ASN A 484 14.15 -3.01 -29.79
N LEU A 485 13.10 -2.31 -30.24
CA LEU A 485 12.09 -2.87 -31.13
C LEU A 485 12.15 -2.15 -32.48
N LYS A 486 11.97 -2.89 -33.57
CA LYS A 486 11.82 -2.33 -34.91
C LYS A 486 10.74 -3.09 -35.67
N LEU A 487 9.60 -2.46 -35.92
CA LEU A 487 8.63 -2.94 -36.89
C LEU A 487 9.03 -2.46 -38.30
N GLU A 488 8.80 -3.28 -39.33
CA GLU A 488 9.28 -3.08 -40.71
C GLU A 488 9.06 -1.66 -41.26
N ASP A 489 7.92 -1.04 -40.96
CA ASP A 489 7.49 0.29 -41.42
C ASP A 489 7.53 1.39 -40.35
N LYS A 490 7.97 1.08 -39.11
CA LYS A 490 8.08 2.06 -38.01
C LYS A 490 9.53 2.34 -37.67
N ASP A 491 9.83 3.49 -37.07
CA ASP A 491 11.16 3.76 -36.55
C ASP A 491 11.56 2.78 -35.43
N LYS A 492 12.88 2.60 -35.29
CA LYS A 492 13.47 1.82 -34.21
C LYS A 492 13.25 2.58 -32.90
N ILE A 493 12.76 1.89 -31.87
CA ILE A 493 12.58 2.46 -30.53
C ILE A 493 13.37 1.67 -29.50
N SER A 494 13.75 2.32 -28.39
CA SER A 494 14.20 1.62 -27.18
C SER A 494 12.97 1.35 -26.30
N LEU A 495 12.75 0.10 -25.95
CA LEU A 495 11.68 -0.32 -25.06
C LEU A 495 12.16 -0.15 -23.62
N GLU A 496 11.58 0.80 -22.90
CA GLU A 496 11.92 1.02 -21.50
C GLU A 496 11.42 -0.13 -20.61
N SER A 497 12.01 -0.24 -19.42
CA SER A 497 11.64 -1.22 -18.38
C SER A 497 11.80 -2.67 -18.83
N VAL A 498 12.76 -2.99 -19.70
CA VAL A 498 13.10 -4.39 -20.00
C VAL A 498 14.09 -4.91 -18.97
N TYR A 499 13.86 -6.10 -18.43
CA TYR A 499 14.69 -6.67 -17.37
C TYR A 499 15.21 -8.05 -17.74
N GLU A 500 16.41 -8.38 -17.28
CA GLU A 500 16.93 -9.75 -17.30
C GLU A 500 16.81 -10.34 -15.90
N LEU A 501 16.06 -11.43 -15.77
CA LEU A 501 15.84 -12.17 -14.53
C LEU A 501 16.18 -13.65 -14.79
N ASP A 502 17.05 -14.23 -13.96
CA ASP A 502 17.50 -15.62 -14.08
C ASP A 502 17.96 -16.03 -15.50
N GLY A 503 18.67 -15.13 -16.18
CA GLY A 503 19.18 -15.35 -17.55
C GLY A 503 18.12 -15.28 -18.65
N GLN A 504 16.94 -14.74 -18.35
CA GLN A 504 15.85 -14.53 -19.30
C GLN A 504 15.44 -13.07 -19.38
N ILE A 505 15.26 -12.59 -20.62
CA ILE A 505 14.76 -11.24 -20.89
C ILE A 505 13.24 -11.22 -20.76
N TYR A 506 12.74 -10.28 -19.96
CA TYR A 506 11.34 -10.02 -19.69
C TYR A 506 10.93 -8.67 -20.27
N LEU A 507 9.88 -8.68 -21.08
CA LEU A 507 9.37 -7.54 -21.82
C LEU A 507 8.04 -7.06 -21.20
N PRO A 508 7.86 -5.75 -20.97
CA PRO A 508 6.62 -5.21 -20.43
C PRO A 508 5.49 -5.37 -21.44
N ILE A 509 4.46 -6.15 -21.09
CA ILE A 509 3.36 -6.53 -22.00
C ILE A 509 2.69 -5.27 -22.56
N LYS A 510 2.20 -4.39 -21.69
CA LYS A 510 1.46 -3.18 -22.10
C LYS A 510 2.21 -2.35 -23.14
N ARG A 511 3.45 -1.96 -22.83
CA ARG A 511 4.26 -1.11 -23.73
C ARG A 511 4.63 -1.81 -25.03
N LEU A 512 4.95 -3.11 -24.96
CA LEU A 512 5.29 -3.90 -26.15
C LEU A 512 4.10 -3.94 -27.13
N PHE A 513 2.91 -4.29 -26.65
CA PHE A 513 1.74 -4.43 -27.52
C PHE A 513 1.16 -3.07 -27.95
N GLU A 514 1.29 -2.03 -27.14
CA GLU A 514 1.05 -0.63 -27.56
C GLU A 514 1.93 -0.26 -28.77
N TYR A 515 3.23 -0.57 -28.76
CA TYR A 515 4.11 -0.33 -29.91
C TYR A 515 3.67 -1.09 -31.17
N LEU A 516 3.16 -2.31 -31.00
CA LEU A 516 2.62 -3.13 -32.09
C LEU A 516 1.20 -2.72 -32.53
N ASN A 517 0.61 -1.70 -31.89
CA ASN A 517 -0.77 -1.27 -32.11
C ASN A 517 -1.81 -2.39 -31.87
N ILE A 518 -1.59 -3.17 -30.81
CA ILE A 518 -2.46 -4.26 -30.37
C ILE A 518 -3.03 -3.88 -29.00
N ALA A 519 -4.36 -3.93 -28.88
CA ALA A 519 -5.03 -3.63 -27.62
C ALA A 519 -4.66 -4.65 -26.54
N THR A 520 -4.50 -4.18 -25.30
CA THR A 520 -4.32 -5.05 -24.14
C THR A 520 -5.30 -4.65 -23.05
N GLU A 521 -5.87 -5.65 -22.39
CA GLU A 521 -6.75 -5.46 -21.24
C GLU A 521 -6.20 -6.32 -20.09
N ASN A 522 -5.94 -5.66 -18.97
CA ASN A 522 -5.44 -6.31 -17.76
C ASN A 522 -6.57 -6.39 -16.73
N ASN A 523 -7.01 -7.61 -16.43
CA ASN A 523 -8.13 -7.86 -15.53
C ASN A 523 -7.65 -8.08 -14.10
N LYS A 524 -8.50 -7.73 -13.13
CA LYS A 524 -8.19 -7.87 -11.70
C LYS A 524 -7.87 -9.30 -11.27
N ASP A 525 -8.45 -10.30 -11.93
CA ASP A 525 -8.24 -11.73 -11.62
C ASP A 525 -6.87 -12.27 -12.08
N GLY A 526 -6.05 -11.41 -12.70
CA GLY A 526 -4.74 -11.76 -13.24
C GLY A 526 -4.78 -12.23 -14.70
N SER A 527 -5.96 -12.27 -15.33
CA SER A 527 -6.05 -12.54 -16.77
C SER A 527 -5.69 -11.31 -17.60
N ILE A 528 -4.97 -11.54 -18.70
CA ILE A 528 -4.50 -10.48 -19.60
C ILE A 528 -4.95 -10.84 -21.02
N ASN A 529 -5.83 -10.02 -21.58
CA ASN A 529 -6.25 -10.15 -22.98
C ASN A 529 -5.32 -9.34 -23.88
N ILE A 530 -4.86 -9.93 -24.98
CA ILE A 530 -4.05 -9.25 -26.01
C ILE A 530 -4.76 -9.46 -27.36
N GLY A 531 -5.24 -8.36 -27.94
CA GLY A 531 -6.28 -8.42 -28.97
C GLY A 531 -7.49 -9.19 -28.47
N ASN A 532 -8.12 -10.00 -29.33
CA ASN A 532 -9.17 -10.94 -28.88
C ASN A 532 -8.83 -12.40 -29.11
N VAL A 533 -7.59 -12.68 -29.48
CA VAL A 533 -7.15 -14.05 -29.72
C VAL A 533 -6.30 -14.57 -28.58
N VAL A 534 -5.63 -13.73 -27.79
CA VAL A 534 -4.73 -14.19 -26.73
C VAL A 534 -5.32 -13.88 -25.37
N ASN A 535 -5.40 -14.89 -24.53
CA ASN A 535 -5.71 -14.77 -23.10
C ASN A 535 -4.57 -15.44 -22.32
N LEU A 536 -3.83 -14.60 -21.57
CA LEU A 536 -2.78 -15.02 -20.67
C LEU A 536 -3.28 -14.94 -19.23
N GLU A 537 -2.56 -15.58 -18.33
CA GLU A 537 -2.82 -15.48 -16.90
C GLU A 537 -1.49 -15.37 -16.14
N ILE A 538 -1.42 -14.45 -15.18
CA ILE A 538 -0.24 -14.26 -14.33
C ILE A 538 0.10 -15.57 -13.63
N GLY A 539 1.38 -15.91 -13.56
CA GLY A 539 1.82 -17.10 -12.84
C GLY A 539 1.41 -18.42 -13.48
N ASN A 540 0.83 -18.40 -14.69
CA ASN A 540 0.42 -19.58 -15.43
C ASN A 540 1.20 -19.69 -16.74
N LYS A 541 1.79 -20.87 -17.00
CA LYS A 541 2.50 -21.12 -18.26
C LYS A 541 1.56 -21.44 -19.40
N ALA A 542 0.36 -21.94 -19.11
CA ALA A 542 -0.64 -22.18 -20.13
C ALA A 542 -1.30 -20.87 -20.55
N ALA A 543 -1.44 -20.68 -21.85
CA ALA A 543 -2.09 -19.55 -22.47
C ALA A 543 -3.06 -20.03 -23.55
N LYS A 544 -4.17 -19.32 -23.72
CA LYS A 544 -5.13 -19.61 -24.79
C LYS A 544 -4.90 -18.65 -25.95
N ILE A 545 -4.69 -19.20 -27.15
CA ILE A 545 -4.57 -18.44 -28.41
C ILE A 545 -5.60 -18.95 -29.42
N GLY A 546 -6.66 -18.17 -29.62
CA GLY A 546 -7.87 -18.57 -30.33
C GLY A 546 -8.49 -19.77 -29.63
N ASP A 547 -8.66 -20.87 -30.37
CA ASP A 547 -9.17 -22.14 -29.83
C ASP A 547 -8.06 -23.09 -29.35
N LYS A 548 -6.79 -22.69 -29.43
CA LYS A 548 -5.65 -23.52 -29.07
C LYS A 548 -5.11 -23.16 -27.69
N GLU A 549 -4.69 -24.17 -26.95
CA GLU A 549 -3.89 -24.00 -25.75
C GLU A 549 -2.42 -24.11 -26.11
N MET A 550 -1.59 -23.32 -25.43
CA MET A 550 -0.16 -23.22 -25.69
C MET A 550 0.58 -23.04 -24.37
N VAL A 551 1.80 -23.60 -24.29
CA VAL A 551 2.59 -23.58 -23.06
C VAL A 551 3.86 -22.75 -23.26
N PHE A 552 4.04 -21.75 -22.41
CA PHE A 552 5.21 -20.91 -22.35
C PHE A 552 6.36 -21.56 -21.58
N ASP A 553 7.58 -21.09 -21.85
CA ASP A 553 8.77 -21.54 -21.14
C ASP A 553 8.75 -21.01 -19.70
N LYS A 554 8.30 -19.75 -19.55
CA LYS A 554 8.03 -19.10 -18.27
C LYS A 554 6.66 -18.44 -18.25
N GLU A 555 6.04 -18.45 -17.09
CA GLU A 555 4.81 -17.73 -16.80
C GLU A 555 4.99 -16.20 -16.97
N PRO A 556 3.91 -15.47 -17.32
CA PRO A 556 3.86 -14.03 -17.12
C PRO A 556 4.01 -13.69 -15.63
N ILE A 557 4.77 -12.63 -15.31
CA ILE A 557 5.10 -12.27 -13.93
C ILE A 557 4.72 -10.83 -13.60
N ILE A 558 4.49 -10.56 -12.32
CA ILE A 558 4.43 -9.20 -11.78
C ILE A 558 5.79 -8.83 -11.21
N TYR A 559 6.34 -7.72 -11.68
CA TYR A 559 7.66 -7.23 -11.28
C TYR A 559 7.74 -5.72 -11.46
N LYS A 560 8.26 -4.97 -10.48
CA LYS A 560 8.47 -3.51 -10.60
C LYS A 560 7.23 -2.79 -11.14
N GLU A 561 6.07 -3.03 -10.51
CA GLU A 561 4.79 -2.35 -10.81
C GLU A 561 4.23 -2.62 -12.22
N GLY A 562 4.76 -3.63 -12.94
CA GLY A 562 4.29 -3.99 -14.28
C GLY A 562 4.10 -5.49 -14.46
N ILE A 563 3.56 -5.84 -15.63
CA ILE A 563 3.36 -7.23 -16.06
C ILE A 563 4.28 -7.54 -17.23
N TYR A 564 4.98 -8.66 -17.11
CA TYR A 564 6.05 -9.02 -18.03
C TYR A 564 5.85 -10.40 -18.63
N ILE A 565 6.33 -10.55 -19.85
CA ILE A 565 6.42 -11.84 -20.55
C ILE A 565 7.86 -12.11 -20.99
N GLY A 566 8.25 -13.39 -21.01
CA GLY A 566 9.52 -13.82 -21.57
C GLY A 566 9.65 -13.47 -23.07
N ALA A 567 10.77 -12.86 -23.46
CA ALA A 567 11.03 -12.50 -24.85
C ALA A 567 10.98 -13.70 -25.81
N LYS A 568 11.44 -14.88 -25.36
CA LYS A 568 11.43 -16.13 -26.13
C LYS A 568 10.02 -16.65 -26.42
N ASP A 569 9.06 -16.35 -25.54
CA ASP A 569 7.67 -16.80 -25.68
C ASP A 569 6.87 -15.91 -26.63
N LEU A 570 7.37 -14.73 -27.02
CA LEU A 570 6.68 -13.84 -27.97
C LEU A 570 6.43 -14.48 -29.33
N GLY A 571 7.38 -15.27 -29.83
CA GLY A 571 7.23 -15.96 -31.12
C GLY A 571 6.02 -16.89 -31.12
N LYS A 572 5.68 -17.46 -29.94
CA LYS A 572 4.51 -18.33 -29.77
C LYS A 572 3.21 -17.53 -29.83
N ILE A 573 3.20 -16.29 -29.34
CA ILE A 573 2.01 -15.42 -29.34
C ILE A 573 1.76 -14.79 -30.71
N LEU A 574 2.82 -14.30 -31.34
CA LEU A 574 2.76 -13.49 -32.55
C LEU A 574 2.87 -14.34 -33.83
N GLU A 575 2.94 -15.67 -33.70
CA GLU A 575 3.07 -16.59 -34.82
C GLU A 575 2.00 -16.34 -35.88
N GLY A 576 2.41 -16.31 -37.16
CA GLY A 576 1.54 -16.04 -38.30
C GLY A 576 1.30 -14.55 -38.59
N ASN A 577 1.34 -13.69 -37.56
CA ASN A 577 1.10 -12.25 -37.73
C ASN A 577 2.40 -11.46 -37.89
N PHE A 578 3.45 -11.89 -37.20
CA PHE A 578 4.78 -11.32 -37.33
C PHE A 578 5.84 -12.42 -37.46
N LYS A 579 6.84 -12.16 -38.30
CA LYS A 579 8.12 -12.87 -38.27
C LYS A 579 9.07 -12.10 -37.36
N LEU A 580 9.48 -12.72 -36.25
CA LEU A 580 10.39 -12.14 -35.28
C LEU A 580 11.84 -12.50 -35.61
N ILE A 581 12.73 -11.51 -35.59
CA ILE A 581 14.18 -11.68 -35.72
C ILE A 581 14.81 -11.19 -34.43
N TYR A 582 15.32 -12.13 -33.63
CA TYR A 582 15.95 -11.83 -32.35
C TYR A 582 17.40 -11.39 -32.53
N HIS A 583 17.77 -10.34 -31.81
CA HIS A 583 19.12 -9.84 -31.67
C HIS A 583 19.53 -9.85 -30.20
N GLU A 584 20.81 -9.63 -29.90
CA GLU A 584 21.30 -9.57 -28.52
C GLU A 584 20.55 -8.53 -27.65
N LYS A 585 20.18 -7.39 -28.25
CA LYS A 585 19.52 -6.27 -27.56
C LYS A 585 18.28 -5.78 -28.30
N GLY A 586 17.49 -6.70 -28.85
CA GLY A 586 16.24 -6.31 -29.50
C GLY A 586 15.56 -7.37 -30.32
N ILE A 587 14.41 -6.97 -30.87
CA ILE A 587 13.59 -7.79 -31.77
C ILE A 587 13.16 -6.93 -32.95
N ASP A 588 13.45 -7.39 -34.16
CA ASP A 588 12.83 -6.85 -35.36
C ASP A 588 11.58 -7.66 -35.70
N PHE A 589 10.49 -6.96 -35.97
CA PHE A 589 9.21 -7.50 -36.39
C PHE A 589 9.03 -7.22 -37.88
N LYS A 590 8.75 -8.27 -38.64
CA LYS A 590 8.27 -8.16 -40.04
C LYS A 590 6.85 -8.66 -40.12
N TYR A 591 6.01 -8.02 -40.93
CA TYR A 591 4.64 -8.50 -41.10
C TYR A 591 4.65 -9.90 -41.72
N GLY A 592 3.79 -10.79 -41.22
CA GLY A 592 3.60 -12.12 -41.78
C GLY A 592 2.88 -12.08 -43.14
N GLU A 593 2.94 -13.18 -43.90
CA GLU A 593 2.19 -13.28 -45.16
C GLU A 593 0.70 -13.50 -44.88
N SER A 594 -0.11 -12.43 -44.97
CA SER A 594 -1.43 -12.36 -45.62
C SER A 594 -2.28 -11.21 -45.08
N ASP A 595 -3.23 -10.77 -45.90
CA ASP A 595 -4.23 -9.71 -45.67
C ASP A 595 -5.14 -9.89 -44.42
N LYS A 596 -4.84 -10.84 -43.52
CA LYS A 596 -5.61 -11.19 -42.31
C LYS A 596 -4.86 -11.03 -40.98
N ALA A 597 -3.54 -10.81 -41.02
CA ALA A 597 -2.68 -10.89 -39.84
C ALA A 597 -2.95 -9.81 -38.75
N ILE A 598 -3.47 -8.64 -39.15
CA ILE A 598 -3.81 -7.59 -38.19
C ILE A 598 -5.24 -7.78 -37.67
N GLU A 599 -6.17 -8.35 -38.47
CA GLU A 599 -7.56 -8.59 -38.05
C GLU A 599 -7.69 -9.51 -36.83
N ALA A 600 -6.79 -10.49 -36.65
CA ALA A 600 -6.82 -11.39 -35.49
C ALA A 600 -6.61 -10.66 -34.15
N PHE A 601 -5.92 -9.53 -34.18
CA PHE A 601 -5.65 -8.69 -33.00
C PHE A 601 -6.55 -7.43 -32.93
N LEU A 602 -7.44 -7.21 -33.91
CA LEU A 602 -8.45 -6.15 -33.88
C LEU A 602 -9.66 -6.58 -33.07
N PRO A 603 -10.32 -5.71 -32.28
CA PRO A 603 -11.54 -6.01 -31.50
C PRO A 603 -12.60 -6.83 -32.27
N ILE A 604 -13.22 -7.85 -31.66
CA ILE A 604 -14.32 -8.58 -32.30
C ILE A 604 -15.50 -7.61 -32.34
N ASP A 605 -15.86 -7.20 -33.55
CA ASP A 605 -17.00 -6.34 -33.82
C ASP A 605 -18.30 -7.00 -33.29
N GLU A 606 -18.87 -6.47 -32.20
CA GLU A 606 -20.08 -7.02 -31.56
C GLU A 606 -21.28 -7.06 -32.52
N GLU A 607 -21.29 -6.24 -33.58
CA GLU A 607 -22.32 -6.28 -34.62
C GLU A 607 -22.26 -7.54 -35.50
N LYS A 608 -21.07 -8.14 -35.69
CA LYS A 608 -20.92 -9.38 -36.46
C LYS A 608 -21.39 -10.63 -35.70
N ILE A 609 -21.41 -10.61 -34.37
CA ILE A 609 -21.94 -11.72 -33.55
C ILE A 609 -23.49 -11.78 -33.64
N LYS A 610 -24.16 -10.66 -33.92
CA LYS A 610 -25.62 -10.65 -34.14
C LYS A 610 -26.07 -11.27 -35.47
N THR A 611 -25.18 -11.41 -36.46
CA THR A 611 -25.57 -11.92 -37.80
C THR A 611 -25.47 -13.44 -37.95
N THR A 612 -24.70 -14.14 -37.12
CA THR A 612 -24.58 -15.61 -37.13
C THR A 612 -25.57 -16.35 -36.20
N ASN A 613 -26.41 -15.63 -35.45
CA ASN A 613 -27.55 -16.20 -34.71
C ASN A 613 -28.91 -15.90 -35.36
N SER A 614 -28.96 -15.61 -36.67
CA SER A 614 -30.23 -15.52 -37.41
C SER A 614 -30.72 -16.88 -37.91
N LYS A 615 -31.13 -17.75 -36.98
CA LYS A 615 -32.21 -18.76 -37.15
C LYS A 615 -32.29 -19.65 -35.90
N LYS A 616 -32.94 -19.14 -34.86
CA LYS A 616 -33.93 -19.88 -34.07
C LYS A 616 -34.65 -18.92 -33.12
N SER A 617 -35.93 -18.74 -33.44
CA SER A 617 -37.06 -18.30 -32.61
C SER A 617 -36.77 -17.79 -31.19
N TYR A 618 -37.12 -16.54 -30.92
CA TYR A 618 -37.94 -16.18 -29.75
C TYR A 618 -38.82 -14.97 -30.09
N ILE A 619 -40.08 -15.27 -30.39
CA ILE A 619 -41.21 -14.37 -30.18
C ILE A 619 -41.36 -14.26 -28.66
N GLY A 620 -41.30 -13.05 -28.10
CA GLY A 620 -41.70 -12.85 -26.71
C GLY A 620 -41.24 -11.53 -26.11
N ALA A 621 -42.22 -10.72 -25.69
CA ALA A 621 -42.13 -9.72 -24.62
C ALA A 621 -41.74 -8.26 -24.94
N TYR A 622 -42.04 -7.71 -26.13
CA TYR A 622 -42.27 -6.26 -26.29
C TYR A 622 -43.49 -5.89 -27.16
N GLY A 623 -44.41 -6.83 -27.37
CA GLY A 623 -45.70 -6.61 -28.02
C GLY A 623 -46.87 -6.38 -27.06
N PHE A 624 -46.61 -6.06 -25.78
CA PHE A 624 -47.67 -5.96 -24.76
C PHE A 624 -48.04 -4.51 -24.36
N SER A 625 -47.31 -3.52 -24.84
CA SER A 625 -47.57 -2.10 -24.56
C SER A 625 -48.36 -1.37 -25.67
N ALA A 626 -48.59 -2.02 -26.82
CA ALA A 626 -49.41 -1.47 -27.91
C ALA A 626 -50.86 -2.00 -27.93
N LEU A 627 -51.17 -3.06 -27.18
CA LEU A 627 -52.51 -3.69 -27.20
C LEU A 627 -53.50 -3.12 -26.17
N ILE A 628 -53.04 -2.30 -25.21
CA ILE A 628 -53.91 -1.71 -24.17
C ILE A 628 -54.55 -0.39 -24.63
N ILE A 629 -53.99 0.29 -25.63
CA ILE A 629 -54.52 1.55 -26.17
C ILE A 629 -55.62 1.32 -27.22
N ALA A 630 -55.64 0.15 -27.89
CA ALA A 630 -56.68 -0.21 -28.86
C ALA A 630 -57.98 -0.76 -28.22
N LEU A 631 -57.90 -1.29 -26.99
CA LEU A 631 -59.06 -1.87 -26.28
C LEU A 631 -59.91 -0.83 -25.51
N VAL A 632 -59.39 0.38 -25.26
CA VAL A 632 -60.16 1.48 -24.64
C VAL A 632 -60.99 2.26 -25.66
N LEU A 633 -60.59 2.27 -26.94
CA LEU A 633 -61.31 2.98 -28.00
C LEU A 633 -62.42 2.15 -28.69
N PHE A 634 -62.50 0.84 -28.41
CA PHE A 634 -63.56 -0.02 -28.93
C PHE A 634 -64.72 -0.28 -27.94
N SER A 635 -64.65 0.24 -26.71
CA SER A 635 -65.71 0.08 -25.69
C SER A 635 -66.66 1.29 -25.57
N LEU A 636 -66.58 2.26 -26.49
CA LEU A 636 -67.45 3.46 -26.50
C LEU A 636 -68.28 3.64 -27.78
N LYS A 637 -68.41 2.58 -28.60
CA LYS A 637 -69.36 2.55 -29.71
C LYS A 637 -70.16 1.25 -29.61
N ASP A 638 -71.48 1.39 -29.68
CA ASP A 638 -72.51 0.35 -29.67
C ASP A 638 -72.96 -0.17 -28.30
N LYS A 639 -73.88 0.58 -27.67
CA LYS A 639 -75.07 -0.04 -27.06
C LYS A 639 -76.27 0.91 -27.03
N LYS A 640 -77.27 0.51 -27.83
CA LYS A 640 -78.72 0.66 -27.64
C LYS A 640 -79.38 2.00 -28.01
N GLY A 641 -79.97 1.99 -29.20
CA GLY A 641 -81.29 2.57 -29.39
C GLY A 641 -82.41 1.55 -29.08
N SER A 642 -83.56 2.12 -28.68
CA SER A 642 -84.95 1.68 -28.87
C SER A 642 -85.80 1.23 -27.66
N ARG A 643 -86.94 1.96 -27.58
CA ARG A 643 -88.28 1.73 -26.97
C ARG A 643 -88.49 2.13 -25.50
N GLU A 644 -89.19 3.26 -25.25
CA GLU A 644 -90.67 3.47 -25.24
C GLU A 644 -91.36 2.73 -24.08
N ILE A 645 -91.75 3.44 -23.01
CA ILE A 645 -93.06 4.05 -22.75
C ILE A 645 -92.83 5.26 -21.82
#